data_AF-A0A4R3QQV3-F1
#
_entry.id   AF-A0A4R3QQV3-F1
#
_cell.length_a   1.000
_cell.length_b   1.000
_cell.length_c   1.000
_cell.angle_alpha   90.00
_cell.angle_beta   90.00
_cell.angle_gamma   90.00
#
_symmetry.space_group_name_H-M   'P 1'
#
loop_
_entity.id
_entity.type
_entity.pdbx_description
1 polymer ?
#
loop_
_entity_poly.entity_id
_entity_poly.type
_entity_poly.pdbx_seq_one_letter_code
_entity_poly.pdbx_strand_id
1 'polypeptide(L)'
;MRMGRLVPVGLISAATLAHEVLLMRFYSIIQWHHFAYMIISIALLGFGASGTLLALARRPLVKRYPEAFAASAALFGITAVASVATAERLPFNALEIVWNPGQLGWLAASYALLVLPFFFGASCIGLAFIRHPGQIGRVYSFDLVGAGVGALGTVGLLFIVPPPVALCFVAALGFAAAALAATGMARHRWPAVGGLGVAVLVIGVWLPPSWAAPGPHMSQYKGLRMALEVPNARVVEERSSPLGLLTVVESPTVPIRYAPGLSLANTQEPPAQLAVFTDGDSITAITAFSGDPATVAYLDRTTAALPYRILKRPRVLILGAGGGEQVLLALRAGADIVDAVELNPQMIDLARNRFADFAGRIFSRPNVHLHLGEARAFAAATGERYDLIQMPLLDSFSASAAGVQTMHENYTYTLEALRDYLAVLRPGGIIAITRWLRVPPRDILKLFATATAALEADGVTEAGQQLALIRSWNTATLLVAKSAFTGEDVEAIRSFASDNFFDISWAPGISSTQVNQYNQLDREYLYEGALALLGPERTDFIERYKFDIAPATDDRPYFFDFFRWRALPELLTLRTQGGAAMLDWGYLILATTLVQATILSVVLILLPLWLGRQALARGVPRLRFGLYFLALGLAFLFIEIAFIQRFVLFLGHPLYAVAVVLAGFLAFAGLGSAVAARWMALAGGGSPVRGIALAVVVIACLCATYLLALPSVFERLLALTDAAKISIALLMIAPLAVFMGMPFPLGLSHVGTCSQAFVPWAWGINGCASVLSAILAVLIAMHIGFTGVVVIGTILYLVAPALLAGAGDRYDQKTPPGLVPDRNRAPAGPIAKKPDPAGEWADRIREGMMSLALVAHCDWSIDRQKRWKCVAVCDGSRWIISAPEPVSDTATLLPRLRQRAKIDGATLVGFDFPIGLPEAYGRAIGLSSFREALQTFGTGSFAEWYMVAEHRSQISLHRPFYPMRPGGTQRQHLFDALGVATGADLLRHCERATGERGNACMIFWTLGGNQVGKAAITGWREIIVPNLDEIALWPFDGGIDVLAHPGATIVAETYPGDVYGQIGISRRPLWSKRQQSGRRSISHHLTRWLDARPQVDGTAILDAISDGFGSERTGEDRFDATVGLFGMLDVVDGYRSDGASDDRVIGQWEGWILGQAGAGGEGF
;
A
#
# COMPACT_ATOMS: atom_id res chain seq x y z
N MET A 1 -4.70 4.77 44.02
CA MET A 1 -5.81 5.71 43.73
C MET A 1 -7.14 4.96 43.87
N ARG A 2 -8.24 5.59 44.32
CA ARG A 2 -9.58 4.96 44.30
C ARG A 2 -10.00 4.75 42.83
N MET A 3 -10.58 3.59 42.48
CA MET A 3 -11.02 3.25 41.11
C MET A 3 -11.82 4.36 40.42
N GLY A 4 -12.62 5.11 41.18
CA GLY A 4 -13.46 6.19 40.66
C GLY A 4 -12.73 7.32 39.90
N ARG A 5 -11.41 7.50 40.05
CA ARG A 5 -10.67 8.54 39.30
C ARG A 5 -10.21 8.10 37.89
N LEU A 6 -10.30 6.81 37.55
CA LEU A 6 -9.93 6.29 36.22
C LEU A 6 -11.15 5.96 35.35
N VAL A 7 -12.35 5.97 35.92
CA VAL A 7 -13.62 5.79 35.18
C VAL A 7 -13.77 6.77 34.00
N PRO A 8 -13.41 8.07 34.11
CA PRO A 8 -13.45 8.98 32.97
C PRO A 8 -12.56 8.56 31.80
N VAL A 9 -11.42 7.89 32.07
CA VAL A 9 -10.52 7.38 31.04
C VAL A 9 -11.17 6.23 30.29
N GLY A 10 -11.81 5.30 31.00
CA GLY A 10 -12.55 4.20 30.36
C GLY A 10 -13.74 4.69 29.53
N LEU A 11 -14.48 5.70 30.01
CA LEU A 11 -15.61 6.26 29.27
C LEU A 11 -15.20 7.01 28.00
N ILE A 12 -14.14 7.84 28.06
CA ILE A 12 -13.67 8.55 26.87
C ILE A 12 -13.05 7.59 25.85
N SER A 13 -12.37 6.53 26.33
CA SER A 13 -11.83 5.49 25.46
C SER A 13 -12.95 4.68 24.78
N ALA A 14 -13.99 4.31 25.54
CA ALA A 14 -15.21 3.71 25.00
C ALA A 14 -15.86 4.60 23.94
N ALA A 15 -16.01 5.90 24.21
CA ALA A 15 -16.57 6.85 23.27
C ALA A 15 -15.71 6.99 22.00
N THR A 16 -14.38 6.99 22.14
CA THR A 16 -13.44 7.15 21.02
C THR A 16 -13.51 5.94 20.08
N LEU A 17 -13.45 4.71 20.59
CA LEU A 17 -13.55 3.52 19.74
C LEU A 17 -14.97 3.31 19.20
N ALA A 18 -15.99 3.66 19.98
CA ALA A 18 -17.38 3.69 19.52
C ALA A 18 -17.56 4.63 18.31
N HIS A 19 -16.96 5.83 18.38
CA HIS A 19 -16.98 6.79 17.28
C HIS A 19 -16.31 6.23 16.03
N GLU A 20 -15.18 5.53 16.17
CA GLU A 20 -14.48 4.87 15.07
C GLU A 20 -15.37 3.87 14.35
N VAL A 21 -15.96 2.93 15.09
CA VAL A 21 -16.88 1.91 14.54
C VAL A 21 -18.08 2.55 13.84
N LEU A 22 -18.62 3.60 14.44
CA LEU A 22 -19.76 4.31 13.89
C LEU A 22 -19.42 5.07 12.60
N LEU A 23 -18.27 5.74 12.54
CA LEU A 23 -17.79 6.43 11.35
C LEU A 23 -17.57 5.45 10.18
N MET A 24 -17.03 4.26 10.44
CA MET A 24 -16.90 3.22 9.41
C MET A 24 -18.27 2.86 8.81
N ARG A 25 -19.30 2.71 9.66
CA ARG A 25 -20.67 2.43 9.21
C ARG A 25 -21.27 3.59 8.42
N PHE A 26 -21.10 4.82 8.89
CA PHE A 26 -21.57 6.03 8.19
C PHE A 26 -20.98 6.14 6.78
N TYR A 27 -19.66 6.00 6.66
CA TYR A 27 -18.98 6.13 5.37
C TYR A 27 -19.26 4.94 4.44
N SER A 28 -19.58 3.75 4.95
CA SER A 28 -20.13 2.64 4.14
C SER A 28 -21.45 3.03 3.46
N ILE A 29 -22.33 3.72 4.21
CA ILE A 29 -23.64 4.16 3.72
C ILE A 29 -23.51 5.35 2.75
N ILE A 30 -22.71 6.36 3.07
CA ILE A 30 -22.57 7.60 2.29
C ILE A 30 -21.72 7.38 1.02
N GLN A 31 -20.57 6.74 1.18
CA GLN A 31 -19.56 6.50 0.15
C GLN A 31 -19.45 5.00 -0.12
N TRP A 32 -18.30 4.36 0.13
CA TRP A 32 -18.17 2.90 0.01
C TRP A 32 -17.44 2.36 1.26
N HIS A 33 -17.59 1.07 1.54
CA HIS A 33 -17.00 0.46 2.74
C HIS A 33 -15.47 0.66 2.86
N HIS A 34 -14.75 0.91 1.76
CA HIS A 34 -13.30 1.15 1.77
C HIS A 34 -12.86 2.35 2.60
N PHE A 35 -13.76 3.32 2.77
CA PHE A 35 -13.48 4.47 3.62
C PHE A 35 -13.33 4.06 5.09
N ALA A 36 -13.66 2.82 5.48
CA ALA A 36 -13.33 2.29 6.80
C ALA A 36 -11.83 2.36 7.13
N TYR A 37 -10.94 2.01 6.19
CA TYR A 37 -9.48 2.12 6.41
C TYR A 37 -9.01 3.57 6.53
N MET A 38 -9.68 4.48 5.82
CA MET A 38 -9.48 5.92 5.97
C MET A 38 -9.82 6.35 7.39
N ILE A 39 -10.95 5.89 7.95
CA ILE A 39 -11.36 6.19 9.32
C ILE A 39 -10.33 5.69 10.35
N ILE A 40 -9.85 4.45 10.22
CA ILE A 40 -8.79 3.91 11.10
C ILE A 40 -7.55 4.82 11.05
N SER A 41 -7.15 5.24 9.85
CA SER A 41 -5.99 6.13 9.66
C SER A 41 -6.21 7.51 10.30
N ILE A 42 -7.41 8.08 10.17
CA ILE A 42 -7.81 9.35 10.77
C ILE A 42 -7.80 9.26 12.30
N ALA A 43 -8.32 8.15 12.85
CA ALA A 43 -8.35 7.93 14.29
C ALA A 43 -6.95 8.02 14.87
N LEU A 44 -6.05 7.24 14.29
CA LEU A 44 -4.68 7.12 14.74
C LEU A 44 -3.84 8.38 14.43
N LEU A 45 -4.15 9.11 13.35
CA LEU A 45 -3.61 10.46 13.08
C LEU A 45 -3.96 11.43 14.22
N GLY A 46 -5.19 11.37 14.73
CA GLY A 46 -5.62 12.10 15.93
C GLY A 46 -4.78 11.75 17.16
N PHE A 47 -4.47 10.47 17.39
CA PHE A 47 -3.60 10.03 18.49
C PHE A 47 -2.16 10.55 18.34
N GLY A 48 -1.58 10.49 17.14
CA GLY A 48 -0.24 11.02 16.86
C GLY A 48 -0.15 12.55 17.05
N ALA A 49 -1.15 13.29 16.56
CA ALA A 49 -1.24 14.74 16.74
C ALA A 49 -1.40 15.12 18.22
N SER A 50 -2.21 14.37 18.97
CA SER A 50 -2.35 14.53 20.42
C SER A 50 -1.02 14.30 21.15
N GLY A 51 -0.29 13.24 20.83
CA GLY A 51 1.05 12.97 21.39
C GLY A 51 2.02 14.12 21.17
N THR A 52 1.98 14.74 19.99
CA THR A 52 2.77 15.95 19.66
C THR A 52 2.38 17.14 20.51
N LEU A 53 1.08 17.46 20.62
CA LEU A 53 0.61 18.54 21.49
C LEU A 53 1.06 18.33 22.93
N LEU A 54 0.89 17.12 23.46
CA LEU A 54 1.23 16.80 24.85
C LEU A 54 2.73 16.84 25.12
N ALA A 55 3.56 16.52 24.12
CA ALA A 55 5.01 16.68 24.23
C ALA A 55 5.42 18.15 24.33
N LEU A 56 4.79 19.04 23.54
CA LEU A 56 5.12 20.47 23.48
C LEU A 56 4.49 21.27 24.64
N ALA A 57 3.25 20.97 25.00
CA ALA A 57 2.43 21.70 25.98
C ALA A 57 2.29 20.96 27.33
N ARG A 58 3.20 20.02 27.64
CA ARG A 58 3.15 19.19 28.86
C ARG A 58 2.94 20.00 30.15
N ARG A 59 3.76 21.02 30.37
CA ARG A 59 3.81 21.78 31.64
C ARG A 59 2.48 22.48 31.96
N PRO A 60 1.88 23.31 31.07
CA PRO A 60 0.62 23.97 31.37
C PRO A 60 -0.55 23.00 31.52
N LEU A 61 -0.61 21.95 30.68
CA LEU A 61 -1.73 21.01 30.68
C LEU A 61 -1.74 20.11 31.93
N VAL A 62 -0.58 19.66 32.40
CA VAL A 62 -0.50 18.85 33.63
C VAL A 62 -0.83 19.67 34.87
N LYS A 63 -0.47 20.97 34.89
CA LYS A 63 -0.79 21.88 36.00
C LYS A 63 -2.30 22.06 36.19
N ARG A 64 -3.06 22.06 35.09
CA ARG A 64 -4.53 22.16 35.04
C ARG A 64 -5.15 20.87 34.53
N TYR A 65 -4.65 19.72 35.01
CA TYR A 65 -5.04 18.40 34.48
C TYR A 65 -6.56 18.18 34.45
N PRO A 66 -7.32 18.43 35.53
CA PRO A 66 -8.76 18.18 35.55
C PRO A 66 -9.54 19.07 34.58
N GLU A 67 -9.18 20.35 34.49
CA GLU A 67 -9.80 21.30 33.55
C GLU A 67 -9.44 20.95 32.10
N ALA A 68 -8.17 20.61 31.85
CA ALA A 68 -7.71 20.20 30.53
C ALA A 68 -8.39 18.89 30.08
N PHE A 69 -8.50 17.89 30.96
CA PHE A 69 -9.18 16.64 30.66
C PHE A 69 -10.67 16.88 30.39
N ALA A 70 -11.36 17.64 31.25
CA ALA A 70 -12.78 17.92 31.08
C ALA A 70 -13.06 18.73 29.80
N ALA A 71 -12.22 19.73 29.50
CA ALA A 71 -12.34 20.50 28.27
C ALA A 71 -12.12 19.63 27.02
N SER A 72 -11.08 18.79 27.01
CA SER A 72 -10.85 17.85 25.90
C SER A 72 -12.01 16.86 25.75
N ALA A 73 -12.55 16.28 26.83
CA ALA A 73 -13.67 15.34 26.76
C ALA A 73 -14.98 16.02 26.30
N ALA A 74 -15.22 17.28 26.67
CA ALA A 74 -16.36 18.05 26.16
C ALA A 74 -16.17 18.39 24.67
N LEU A 75 -14.96 18.79 24.27
CA LEU A 75 -14.63 19.05 22.87
C LEU A 75 -14.77 17.79 22.01
N PHE A 76 -14.40 16.61 22.53
CA PHE A 76 -14.70 15.33 21.88
C PHE A 76 -16.21 15.19 21.59
N GLY A 77 -17.06 15.42 22.59
CA GLY A 77 -18.52 15.28 22.43
C GLY A 77 -19.08 16.24 21.37
N ILE A 78 -18.60 17.49 21.35
CA ILE A 78 -18.99 18.50 20.35
C ILE A 78 -18.50 18.10 18.96
N THR A 79 -17.22 17.79 18.82
CA THR A 79 -16.64 17.52 17.50
C THR A 79 -17.08 16.18 16.94
N ALA A 80 -17.42 15.18 17.76
CA ALA A 80 -17.93 13.89 17.27
C ALA A 80 -19.18 14.06 16.40
N VAL A 81 -20.08 14.99 16.75
CA VAL A 81 -21.28 15.31 15.95
C VAL A 81 -20.95 16.33 14.86
N ALA A 82 -20.29 17.43 15.23
CA ALA A 82 -20.06 18.54 14.32
C ALA A 82 -19.17 18.17 13.12
N SER A 83 -18.16 17.30 13.32
CA SER A 83 -17.26 16.87 12.26
C SER A 83 -18.00 16.07 11.19
N VAL A 84 -18.86 15.12 11.59
CA VAL A 84 -19.67 14.30 10.68
C VAL A 84 -20.67 15.16 9.93
N ALA A 85 -21.45 15.97 10.64
CA ALA A 85 -22.46 16.83 10.04
C ALA A 85 -21.87 17.86 9.06
N THR A 86 -20.61 18.27 9.27
CA THR A 86 -19.90 19.18 8.36
C THR A 86 -19.26 18.42 7.20
N ALA A 87 -18.66 17.26 7.45
CA ALA A 87 -18.02 16.44 6.43
C ALA A 87 -19.01 15.94 5.37
N GLU A 88 -20.26 15.63 5.77
CA GLU A 88 -21.34 15.25 4.85
C GLU A 88 -21.75 16.38 3.88
N ARG A 89 -21.47 17.63 4.21
CA ARG A 89 -21.79 18.79 3.37
C ARG A 89 -20.66 19.15 2.40
N LEU A 90 -19.50 18.50 2.53
CA LEU A 90 -18.40 18.72 1.59
C LEU A 90 -18.74 18.07 0.25
N PRO A 91 -18.51 18.75 -0.89
CA PRO A 91 -18.75 18.21 -2.23
C PRO A 91 -17.64 17.23 -2.65
N PHE A 92 -17.29 16.29 -1.77
CA PHE A 92 -16.26 15.29 -2.00
C PHE A 92 -16.82 14.12 -2.81
N ASN A 93 -16.14 13.81 -3.90
CA ASN A 93 -16.49 12.71 -4.78
C ASN A 93 -15.27 11.84 -5.10
N ALA A 94 -15.27 10.61 -4.59
CA ALA A 94 -14.14 9.69 -4.73
C ALA A 94 -13.83 9.34 -6.20
N LEU A 95 -14.87 9.16 -7.02
CA LEU A 95 -14.72 8.76 -8.43
C LEU A 95 -14.16 9.89 -9.30
N GLU A 96 -14.33 11.15 -8.88
CA GLU A 96 -13.82 12.31 -9.60
C GLU A 96 -12.32 12.56 -9.37
N ILE A 97 -11.68 11.95 -8.37
CA ILE A 97 -10.26 12.21 -8.03
C ILE A 97 -9.33 12.03 -9.24
N VAL A 98 -9.63 11.07 -10.12
CA VAL A 98 -8.85 10.76 -11.33
C VAL A 98 -8.89 11.91 -12.35
N TRP A 99 -9.99 12.66 -12.38
CA TRP A 99 -10.27 13.70 -13.38
C TRP A 99 -10.14 15.12 -12.82
N ASN A 100 -10.41 15.30 -11.52
CA ASN A 100 -10.43 16.58 -10.84
C ASN A 100 -9.52 16.54 -9.59
N PRO A 101 -8.25 17.01 -9.69
CA PRO A 101 -7.34 17.09 -8.55
C PRO A 101 -7.85 17.94 -7.39
N GLY A 102 -8.82 18.84 -7.61
CA GLY A 102 -9.47 19.62 -6.56
C GLY A 102 -10.18 18.76 -5.50
N GLN A 103 -10.62 17.54 -5.88
CA GLN A 103 -11.19 16.57 -4.95
C GLN A 103 -10.21 16.13 -3.85
N LEU A 104 -8.89 16.20 -4.10
CA LEU A 104 -7.88 15.97 -3.05
C LEU A 104 -7.94 17.04 -1.95
N GLY A 105 -8.33 18.27 -2.28
CA GLY A 105 -8.55 19.34 -1.31
C GLY A 105 -9.76 19.05 -0.42
N TRP A 106 -10.87 18.57 -0.99
CA TRP A 106 -12.05 18.16 -0.24
C TRP A 106 -11.80 16.92 0.64
N LEU A 107 -10.99 15.98 0.14
CA LEU A 107 -10.52 14.84 0.93
C LEU A 107 -9.68 15.31 2.12
N ALA A 108 -8.73 16.23 1.90
CA ALA A 108 -7.91 16.81 2.97
C ALA A 108 -8.76 17.57 4.00
N ALA A 109 -9.78 18.30 3.55
CA ALA A 109 -10.74 18.97 4.44
C ALA A 109 -11.54 17.96 5.28
N SER A 110 -11.98 16.85 4.68
CA SER A 110 -12.64 15.75 5.38
C SER A 110 -11.74 15.15 6.46
N TYR A 111 -10.48 14.87 6.14
CA TYR A 111 -9.48 14.40 7.12
C TYR A 111 -9.30 15.39 8.27
N ALA A 112 -9.16 16.68 7.97
CA ALA A 112 -8.95 17.72 8.98
C ALA A 112 -10.13 17.83 9.96
N LEU A 113 -11.36 17.66 9.47
CA LEU A 113 -12.57 17.68 10.32
C LEU A 113 -12.69 16.42 11.16
N LEU A 114 -12.56 15.24 10.53
CA LEU A 114 -12.80 13.95 11.18
C LEU A 114 -11.69 13.55 12.17
N VAL A 115 -10.48 14.14 12.07
CA VAL A 115 -9.40 13.94 13.05
C VAL A 115 -9.76 14.50 14.44
N LEU A 116 -10.59 15.55 14.50
CA LEU A 116 -10.78 16.34 15.73
C LEU A 116 -11.30 15.53 16.93
N PRO A 117 -12.34 14.68 16.81
CA PRO A 117 -12.81 13.88 17.92
C PRO A 117 -11.69 12.98 18.47
N PHE A 118 -11.00 12.25 17.59
CA PHE A 118 -9.90 11.36 17.99
C PHE A 118 -8.75 12.10 18.65
N PHE A 119 -8.40 13.29 18.14
CA PHE A 119 -7.40 14.15 18.76
C PHE A 119 -7.76 14.50 20.21
N PHE A 120 -9.01 14.89 20.46
CA PHE A 120 -9.46 15.25 21.80
C PHE A 120 -9.60 14.03 22.74
N GLY A 121 -10.12 12.91 22.25
CA GLY A 121 -10.20 11.65 23.00
C GLY A 121 -8.81 11.14 23.39
N ALA A 122 -7.88 11.11 22.43
CA ALA A 122 -6.49 10.72 22.67
C ALA A 122 -5.76 11.69 23.62
N SER A 123 -6.09 12.99 23.59
CA SER A 123 -5.55 13.98 24.54
C SER A 123 -5.93 13.66 25.98
N CYS A 124 -7.17 13.24 26.23
CA CYS A 124 -7.61 12.78 27.56
C CYS A 124 -6.78 11.58 28.05
N ILE A 125 -6.60 10.57 27.20
CA ILE A 125 -5.85 9.34 27.52
C ILE A 125 -4.36 9.66 27.76
N GLY A 126 -3.73 10.42 26.85
CA GLY A 126 -2.34 10.84 26.97
C GLY A 126 -2.07 11.68 28.21
N LEU A 127 -2.98 12.60 28.58
CA LEU A 127 -2.88 13.36 29.83
C LEU A 127 -2.93 12.45 31.07
N ALA A 128 -3.76 11.41 31.05
CA ALA A 128 -3.84 10.45 32.15
C ALA A 128 -2.52 9.68 32.35
N PHE A 129 -1.85 9.28 31.26
CA PHE A 129 -0.53 8.65 31.32
C PHE A 129 0.53 9.57 31.94
N ILE A 130 0.54 10.85 31.55
CA ILE A 130 1.51 11.82 32.06
C ILE A 130 1.28 12.13 33.54
N ARG A 131 0.01 12.22 33.97
CA ARG A 131 -0.35 12.58 35.34
C ARG A 131 -0.08 11.46 36.34
N HIS A 132 -0.14 10.20 35.90
CA HIS A 132 -0.10 9.01 36.76
C HIS A 132 1.03 8.01 36.38
N PRO A 133 2.31 8.43 36.40
CA PRO A 133 3.43 7.59 35.95
C PRO A 133 3.60 6.29 36.76
N GLY A 134 3.23 6.28 38.04
CA GLY A 134 3.30 5.08 38.89
C GLY A 134 2.11 4.12 38.75
N GLN A 135 1.14 4.41 37.89
CA GLN A 135 -0.07 3.61 37.69
C GLN A 135 -0.37 3.37 36.20
N ILE A 136 0.65 3.42 35.33
CA ILE A 136 0.51 3.26 33.87
C ILE A 136 -0.30 2.01 33.50
N GLY A 137 0.00 0.86 34.12
CA GLY A 137 -0.75 -0.38 33.84
C GLY A 137 -2.25 -0.30 34.19
N ARG A 138 -2.63 0.49 35.20
CA ARG A 138 -4.05 0.70 35.51
C ARG A 138 -4.72 1.68 34.55
N VAL A 139 -4.01 2.73 34.15
CA VAL A 139 -4.53 3.69 33.15
C VAL A 139 -4.77 2.97 31.83
N TYR A 140 -3.79 2.19 31.36
CA TYR A 140 -3.90 1.43 30.11
C TYR A 140 -4.94 0.31 30.20
N SER A 141 -5.11 -0.32 31.37
CA SER A 141 -6.20 -1.27 31.60
C SER A 141 -7.59 -0.64 31.41
N PHE A 142 -7.84 0.53 32.02
CA PHE A 142 -9.11 1.24 31.85
C PHE A 142 -9.33 1.74 30.42
N ASP A 143 -8.25 2.15 29.74
CA ASP A 143 -8.27 2.52 28.33
C ASP A 143 -8.70 1.33 27.45
N LEU A 144 -7.97 0.22 27.48
CA LEU A 144 -8.28 -0.95 26.64
C LEU A 144 -9.64 -1.58 26.95
N VAL A 145 -10.00 -1.76 28.23
CA VAL A 145 -11.32 -2.29 28.59
C VAL A 145 -12.43 -1.33 28.18
N GLY A 146 -12.22 -0.02 28.35
CA GLY A 146 -13.13 1.02 27.91
C GLY A 146 -13.37 0.94 26.41
N ALA A 147 -12.29 0.94 25.61
CA ALA A 147 -12.33 0.77 24.17
C ALA A 147 -13.13 -0.48 23.78
N GLY A 148 -12.80 -1.66 24.32
CA GLY A 148 -13.50 -2.91 24.04
C GLY A 148 -15.00 -2.86 24.34
N VAL A 149 -15.41 -2.24 25.45
CA VAL A 149 -16.82 -2.00 25.78
C VAL A 149 -17.47 -1.03 24.79
N GLY A 150 -16.77 0.01 24.36
CA GLY A 150 -17.24 0.96 23.36
C GLY A 150 -17.50 0.32 21.99
N ALA A 151 -16.59 -0.53 21.52
CA ALA A 151 -16.75 -1.27 20.27
C ALA A 151 -17.96 -2.21 20.30
N LEU A 152 -18.07 -3.08 21.31
CA LEU A 152 -19.23 -3.97 21.47
C LEU A 152 -20.53 -3.19 21.65
N GLY A 153 -20.50 -2.18 22.52
CA GLY A 153 -21.67 -1.37 22.86
C GLY A 153 -22.24 -0.66 21.63
N THR A 154 -21.39 -0.17 20.74
CA THR A 154 -21.82 0.50 19.50
C THR A 154 -22.45 -0.46 18.51
N VAL A 155 -21.85 -1.65 18.32
CA VAL A 155 -22.44 -2.69 17.47
C VAL A 155 -23.81 -3.11 18.02
N GLY A 156 -23.92 -3.31 19.34
CA GLY A 156 -25.19 -3.60 20.01
C GLY A 156 -26.22 -2.48 19.84
N LEU A 157 -25.79 -1.22 19.97
CA LEU A 157 -26.63 -0.03 19.82
C LEU A 157 -27.19 0.09 18.39
N LEU A 158 -26.40 -0.23 17.37
CA LEU A 158 -26.78 -0.19 15.95
C LEU A 158 -27.85 -1.22 15.55
N PHE A 159 -28.14 -2.23 16.39
CA PHE A 159 -29.31 -3.10 16.20
C PHE A 159 -30.63 -2.43 16.60
N ILE A 160 -30.56 -1.38 17.43
CA ILE A 160 -31.73 -0.76 18.07
C ILE A 160 -32.01 0.62 17.45
N VAL A 161 -30.96 1.38 17.15
CA VAL A 161 -31.07 2.75 16.64
C VAL A 161 -30.22 2.95 15.39
N PRO A 162 -30.64 3.85 14.47
CA PRO A 162 -29.87 4.15 13.27
C PRO A 162 -28.58 4.92 13.59
N PRO A 163 -27.60 4.95 12.68
CA PRO A 163 -26.29 5.56 12.92
C PRO A 163 -26.30 7.02 13.44
N PRO A 164 -27.17 7.94 12.95
CA PRO A 164 -27.25 9.31 13.48
C PRO A 164 -27.60 9.39 14.96
N VAL A 165 -28.52 8.53 15.41
CA VAL A 165 -28.92 8.48 16.83
C VAL A 165 -27.80 7.87 17.67
N ALA A 166 -27.11 6.84 17.16
CA ALA A 166 -25.94 6.26 17.82
C ALA A 166 -24.83 7.30 18.04
N LEU A 167 -24.67 8.25 17.11
CA LEU A 167 -23.66 9.31 17.22
C LEU A 167 -23.92 10.25 18.41
N CYS A 168 -25.19 10.54 18.69
CA CYS A 168 -25.58 11.32 19.86
C CYS A 168 -25.24 10.60 21.17
N PHE A 169 -25.40 9.28 21.25
CA PHE A 169 -24.98 8.48 22.41
C PHE A 169 -23.46 8.52 22.61
N VAL A 170 -22.68 8.42 21.53
CA VAL A 170 -21.21 8.54 21.59
C VAL A 170 -20.78 9.92 22.10
N ALA A 171 -21.39 10.98 21.60
CA ALA A 171 -21.14 12.34 22.08
C ALA A 171 -21.47 12.49 23.57
N ALA A 172 -22.59 11.91 24.01
CA ALA A 172 -23.02 11.93 25.40
C ALA A 172 -22.02 11.23 26.34
N LEU A 173 -21.37 10.14 25.91
CA LEU A 173 -20.29 9.51 26.67
C LEU A 173 -19.10 10.45 26.89
N GLY A 174 -18.75 11.27 25.88
CA GLY A 174 -17.73 12.31 26.01
C GLY A 174 -18.07 13.37 27.05
N PHE A 175 -19.31 13.88 27.03
CA PHE A 175 -19.79 14.83 28.04
C PHE A 175 -19.87 14.21 29.45
N ALA A 176 -20.27 12.93 29.55
CA ALA A 176 -20.26 12.21 30.82
C ALA A 176 -18.84 12.05 31.39
N ALA A 177 -17.85 11.74 30.53
CA ALA A 177 -16.44 11.70 30.94
C ALA A 177 -15.94 13.07 31.41
N ALA A 178 -16.32 14.16 30.71
CA ALA A 178 -15.99 15.53 31.11
C ALA A 178 -16.58 15.90 32.48
N ALA A 179 -17.86 15.59 32.69
CA ALA A 179 -18.58 15.80 33.94
C ALA A 179 -17.92 15.04 35.11
N LEU A 180 -17.60 13.76 34.93
CA LEU A 180 -16.95 12.95 35.96
C LEU A 180 -15.52 13.42 36.28
N ALA A 181 -14.76 13.85 35.27
CA ALA A 181 -13.44 14.43 35.48
C ALA A 181 -13.49 15.75 36.28
N ALA A 182 -14.50 16.60 36.02
CA ALA A 182 -14.72 17.84 36.75
C ALA A 182 -15.21 17.61 38.21
N THR A 183 -16.06 16.61 38.45
CA THR A 183 -16.63 16.30 39.79
C THR A 183 -15.65 15.62 40.74
N GLY A 184 -14.60 14.96 40.24
CA GLY A 184 -13.51 14.38 41.05
C GLY A 184 -12.79 15.37 41.98
N MET A 185 -13.12 16.66 41.89
CA MET A 185 -12.57 17.77 42.68
C MET A 185 -13.59 18.56 43.53
N ALA A 186 -14.91 18.36 43.38
CA ALA A 186 -15.91 19.13 44.11
C ALA A 186 -16.80 18.22 44.98
N ARG A 187 -16.50 18.15 46.28
CA ARG A 187 -17.22 17.32 47.27
C ARG A 187 -18.71 17.71 47.48
N HIS A 188 -19.20 18.81 46.87
CA HIS A 188 -20.54 19.38 47.09
C HIS A 188 -21.36 19.73 45.82
N ARG A 189 -20.98 19.29 44.60
CA ARG A 189 -21.72 19.66 43.36
C ARG A 189 -22.14 18.48 42.47
N TRP A 190 -22.28 17.29 43.03
CA TRP A 190 -22.61 16.06 42.30
C TRP A 190 -23.98 16.06 41.59
N PRO A 191 -25.08 16.66 42.11
CA PRO A 191 -26.35 16.68 41.39
C PRO A 191 -26.39 17.69 40.23
N ALA A 192 -25.67 18.82 40.31
CA ALA A 192 -25.71 19.86 39.28
C ALA A 192 -24.90 19.49 38.02
N VAL A 193 -23.77 18.81 38.18
CA VAL A 193 -22.92 18.36 37.05
C VAL A 193 -23.45 17.06 36.44
N GLY A 194 -24.01 16.16 37.26
CA GLY A 194 -24.80 15.02 36.77
C GLY A 194 -26.05 15.49 36.03
N GLY A 195 -26.74 16.52 36.52
CA GLY A 195 -27.87 17.15 35.85
C GLY A 195 -27.52 17.81 34.52
N LEU A 196 -26.33 18.42 34.39
CA LEU A 196 -25.86 18.99 33.12
C LEU A 196 -25.50 17.91 32.11
N GLY A 197 -24.84 16.82 32.53
CA GLY A 197 -24.55 15.67 31.68
C GLY A 197 -25.83 14.98 31.18
N VAL A 198 -26.82 14.80 32.07
CA VAL A 198 -28.15 14.28 31.71
C VAL A 198 -28.91 15.26 30.84
N ALA A 199 -28.84 16.56 31.09
CA ALA A 199 -29.49 17.58 30.26
C ALA A 199 -28.89 17.63 28.85
N VAL A 200 -27.58 17.49 28.68
CA VAL A 200 -26.93 17.40 27.36
C VAL A 200 -27.29 16.08 26.65
N LEU A 201 -27.43 14.98 27.40
CA LEU A 201 -27.89 13.68 26.90
C LEU A 201 -29.36 13.76 26.44
N VAL A 202 -30.22 14.43 27.20
CA VAL A 202 -31.62 14.70 26.86
C VAL A 202 -31.72 15.66 25.68
N ILE A 203 -30.96 16.75 25.63
CA ILE A 203 -30.95 17.70 24.51
C ILE A 203 -30.43 17.03 23.22
N GLY A 204 -29.41 16.17 23.31
CA GLY A 204 -28.90 15.39 22.17
C GLY A 204 -29.91 14.37 21.63
N VAL A 205 -30.73 13.78 22.49
CA VAL A 205 -31.82 12.85 22.11
C VAL A 205 -33.05 13.59 21.57
N TRP A 206 -33.29 14.84 22.00
CA TRP A 206 -34.44 15.66 21.61
C TRP A 206 -34.18 16.65 20.47
N LEU A 207 -32.94 16.79 20.01
CA LEU A 207 -32.63 17.52 18.78
C LEU A 207 -33.29 16.79 17.60
N PRO A 208 -34.09 17.48 16.76
CA PRO A 208 -34.67 16.87 15.57
C PRO A 208 -33.57 16.19 14.74
N PRO A 209 -33.74 14.94 14.28
CA PRO A 209 -32.74 14.26 13.46
C PRO A 209 -32.32 15.12 12.26
N SER A 210 -33.28 15.84 11.65
CA SER A 210 -33.07 16.80 10.56
C SER A 210 -32.16 17.99 10.90
N TRP A 211 -31.95 18.31 12.18
CA TRP A 211 -31.06 19.38 12.64
C TRP A 211 -29.68 18.85 13.08
N ALA A 212 -29.60 17.62 13.57
CA ALA A 212 -28.33 16.98 13.94
C ALA A 212 -27.59 16.35 12.74
N ALA A 213 -28.34 15.76 11.79
CA ALA A 213 -27.87 15.28 10.50
C ALA A 213 -29.08 15.07 9.56
N PRO A 214 -29.31 15.91 8.52
CA PRO A 214 -30.17 15.48 7.42
C PRO A 214 -29.63 14.12 6.95
N GLY A 215 -30.47 13.10 6.79
CA GLY A 215 -30.03 11.72 6.58
C GLY A 215 -28.87 11.59 5.59
N PRO A 216 -27.96 10.62 5.78
CA PRO A 216 -26.66 10.57 5.12
C PRO A 216 -26.79 10.88 3.63
N HIS A 217 -26.16 11.96 3.18
CA HIS A 217 -26.16 12.37 1.77
C HIS A 217 -25.35 11.38 0.93
N MET A 218 -25.99 10.28 0.53
CA MET A 218 -25.36 9.26 -0.30
C MET A 218 -24.82 9.85 -1.60
N SER A 219 -23.65 9.37 -2.02
CA SER A 219 -23.06 9.71 -3.30
C SER A 219 -24.05 9.50 -4.44
N GLN A 220 -24.10 10.47 -5.37
CA GLN A 220 -24.98 10.42 -6.55
C GLN A 220 -24.73 9.22 -7.47
N TYR A 221 -23.55 8.60 -7.36
CA TYR A 221 -23.15 7.45 -8.17
C TYR A 221 -23.54 6.10 -7.57
N LYS A 222 -24.23 6.08 -6.43
CA LYS A 222 -24.79 4.86 -5.86
C LYS A 222 -26.02 4.40 -6.63
N GLY A 223 -26.15 3.08 -6.80
CA GLY A 223 -27.28 2.46 -7.51
C GLY A 223 -28.66 2.93 -7.01
N LEU A 224 -28.82 3.11 -5.70
CA LEU A 224 -30.06 3.64 -5.12
C LEU A 224 -30.36 5.07 -5.57
N ARG A 225 -29.36 5.97 -5.58
CA ARG A 225 -29.57 7.37 -6.00
C ARG A 225 -29.95 7.43 -7.47
N MET A 226 -29.28 6.65 -8.32
CA MET A 226 -29.63 6.53 -9.74
C MET A 226 -31.04 5.95 -9.94
N ALA A 227 -31.43 4.93 -9.16
CA ALA A 227 -32.76 4.34 -9.25
C ALA A 227 -33.88 5.33 -8.87
N LEU A 228 -33.61 6.23 -7.92
CA LEU A 228 -34.56 7.27 -7.50
C LEU A 228 -34.66 8.46 -8.47
N GLU A 229 -33.77 8.57 -9.45
CA GLU A 229 -33.91 9.56 -10.55
C GLU A 229 -34.97 9.14 -11.57
N VAL A 230 -35.37 7.85 -11.58
CA VAL A 230 -36.44 7.35 -12.44
C VAL A 230 -37.78 8.00 -12.03
N PRO A 231 -38.59 8.52 -12.98
CA PRO A 231 -39.86 9.16 -12.66
C PRO A 231 -40.77 8.26 -11.82
N ASN A 232 -41.29 8.81 -10.72
CA ASN A 232 -42.16 8.15 -9.74
C ASN A 232 -41.53 6.97 -8.99
N ALA A 233 -40.22 6.73 -9.12
CA ALA A 233 -39.51 5.79 -8.25
C ALA A 233 -39.49 6.34 -6.82
N ARG A 234 -39.81 5.48 -5.86
CA ARG A 234 -39.92 5.86 -4.45
C ARG A 234 -39.43 4.76 -3.52
N VAL A 235 -38.88 5.19 -2.39
CA VAL A 235 -38.57 4.30 -1.27
C VAL A 235 -39.88 3.91 -0.59
N VAL A 236 -40.11 2.61 -0.42
CA VAL A 236 -41.33 2.07 0.24
C VAL A 236 -41.06 1.54 1.64
N GLU A 237 -39.82 1.14 1.92
CA GLU A 237 -39.41 0.60 3.23
C GLU A 237 -37.90 0.80 3.42
N GLU A 238 -37.48 1.12 4.65
CA GLU A 238 -36.07 1.15 5.05
C GLU A 238 -35.86 0.37 6.35
N ARG A 239 -34.79 -0.43 6.42
CA ARG A 239 -34.40 -1.20 7.60
C ARG A 239 -32.90 -1.03 7.85
N SER A 240 -32.54 -0.51 9.01
CA SER A 240 -31.14 -0.29 9.40
C SER A 240 -30.70 -1.32 10.45
N SER A 241 -29.51 -1.88 10.28
CA SER A 241 -28.82 -2.68 11.29
C SER A 241 -27.30 -2.54 11.11
N PRO A 242 -26.49 -3.18 11.97
CA PRO A 242 -25.04 -3.24 11.74
C PRO A 242 -24.67 -4.00 10.45
N LEU A 243 -25.55 -4.86 9.94
CA LEU A 243 -25.35 -5.66 8.71
C LEU A 243 -25.60 -4.88 7.41
N GLY A 244 -26.30 -3.76 7.47
CA GLY A 244 -26.70 -3.05 6.26
C GLY A 244 -27.84 -2.07 6.50
N LEU A 245 -27.96 -1.08 5.62
CA LEU A 245 -29.16 -0.31 5.43
C LEU A 245 -29.87 -0.87 4.20
N LEU A 246 -30.92 -1.66 4.42
CA LEU A 246 -31.77 -2.19 3.35
C LEU A 246 -32.79 -1.13 2.97
N THR A 247 -32.81 -0.75 1.70
CA THR A 247 -33.75 0.23 1.14
C THR A 247 -34.55 -0.43 0.03
N VAL A 248 -35.86 -0.52 0.22
CA VAL A 248 -36.76 -1.11 -0.79
C VAL A 248 -37.31 0.00 -1.67
N VAL A 249 -37.13 -0.15 -2.98
CA VAL A 249 -37.55 0.83 -3.99
C VAL A 249 -38.57 0.20 -4.91
N GLU A 250 -39.67 0.93 -5.10
CA GLU A 250 -40.71 0.66 -6.08
C GLU A 250 -40.63 1.70 -7.20
N SER A 251 -40.82 1.27 -8.45
CA SER A 251 -40.95 2.17 -9.60
C SER A 251 -42.20 1.80 -10.42
N PRO A 252 -43.34 2.46 -10.16
CA PRO A 252 -44.61 2.10 -10.79
C PRO A 252 -44.69 2.44 -12.29
N THR A 253 -44.01 3.50 -12.73
CA THR A 253 -44.09 3.97 -14.13
C THR A 253 -43.09 3.27 -15.04
N VAL A 254 -41.87 3.05 -14.55
CA VAL A 254 -40.83 2.30 -15.27
C VAL A 254 -40.42 1.13 -14.38
N PRO A 255 -41.06 -0.04 -14.54
CA PRO A 255 -40.81 -1.18 -13.68
C PRO A 255 -39.34 -1.56 -13.62
N ILE A 256 -38.89 -1.90 -12.42
CA ILE A 256 -37.55 -2.43 -12.19
C ILE A 256 -37.45 -3.80 -12.86
N ARG A 257 -36.38 -4.03 -13.62
CA ARG A 257 -36.11 -5.28 -14.34
C ARG A 257 -34.70 -5.76 -14.02
N TYR A 258 -34.59 -6.51 -12.93
CA TYR A 258 -33.40 -7.20 -12.49
C TYR A 258 -33.50 -8.67 -12.87
N ALA A 259 -32.77 -9.05 -13.93
CA ALA A 259 -32.67 -10.43 -14.43
C ALA A 259 -31.25 -10.66 -15.00
N PRO A 260 -30.22 -10.70 -14.15
CA PRO A 260 -28.85 -10.89 -14.61
C PRO A 260 -28.69 -12.24 -15.32
N GLY A 261 -27.91 -12.28 -16.40
CA GLY A 261 -27.70 -13.50 -17.16
C GLY A 261 -28.86 -13.94 -18.06
N LEU A 262 -29.91 -13.11 -18.21
CA LEU A 262 -31.03 -13.39 -19.11
C LEU A 262 -30.57 -13.47 -20.57
N SER A 263 -31.00 -14.54 -21.24
CA SER A 263 -30.75 -14.83 -22.65
C SER A 263 -31.38 -13.79 -23.58
N LEU A 264 -30.68 -13.49 -24.67
CA LEU A 264 -31.23 -12.68 -25.77
C LEU A 264 -32.34 -13.40 -26.56
N ALA A 265 -32.47 -14.73 -26.41
CA ALA A 265 -33.57 -15.52 -26.99
C ALA A 265 -34.88 -15.38 -26.19
N ASN A 266 -34.84 -14.76 -25.02
CA ASN A 266 -36.00 -14.63 -24.16
C ASN A 266 -36.98 -13.57 -24.71
N THR A 267 -38.25 -13.96 -24.85
CA THR A 267 -39.33 -13.09 -25.36
C THR A 267 -40.29 -12.62 -24.25
N GLN A 268 -40.04 -13.01 -23.00
CA GLN A 268 -40.93 -12.73 -21.88
C GLN A 268 -40.35 -11.68 -20.93
N GLU A 269 -41.18 -10.75 -20.49
CA GLU A 269 -40.75 -9.75 -19.52
C GLU A 269 -40.78 -10.33 -18.10
N PRO A 270 -39.78 -10.01 -17.23
CA PRO A 270 -39.92 -10.26 -15.80
C PRO A 270 -41.18 -9.57 -15.26
N PRO A 271 -41.91 -10.18 -14.31
CA PRO A 271 -43.03 -9.52 -13.67
C PRO A 271 -42.55 -8.36 -12.81
N ALA A 272 -43.47 -7.59 -12.21
CA ALA A 272 -43.10 -6.45 -11.37
C ALA A 272 -42.10 -6.85 -10.26
N GLN A 273 -41.09 -6.03 -10.03
CA GLN A 273 -40.06 -6.27 -9.02
C GLN A 273 -39.91 -5.08 -8.07
N LEU A 274 -39.65 -5.38 -6.80
CA LEU A 274 -39.17 -4.42 -5.81
C LEU A 274 -37.66 -4.59 -5.69
N ALA A 275 -36.90 -3.52 -5.95
CA ALA A 275 -35.46 -3.54 -5.71
C ALA A 275 -35.18 -3.38 -4.22
N VAL A 276 -34.26 -4.19 -3.69
CA VAL A 276 -33.73 -4.05 -2.34
C VAL A 276 -32.26 -3.69 -2.47
N PHE A 277 -31.91 -2.47 -2.08
CA PHE A 277 -30.54 -1.98 -2.04
C PHE A 277 -29.95 -2.16 -0.65
N THR A 278 -28.78 -2.78 -0.55
CA THR A 278 -27.96 -2.82 0.66
C THR A 278 -26.92 -1.70 0.60
N ASP A 279 -26.95 -0.81 1.59
CA ASP A 279 -26.09 0.38 1.67
C ASP A 279 -26.14 1.25 0.40
N GLY A 280 -27.25 1.21 -0.33
CA GLY A 280 -27.45 1.98 -1.55
C GLY A 280 -26.74 1.47 -2.81
N ASP A 281 -26.05 0.32 -2.76
CA ASP A 281 -25.28 -0.19 -3.92
C ASP A 281 -25.69 -1.61 -4.33
N SER A 282 -25.51 -2.62 -3.48
CA SER A 282 -25.88 -4.01 -3.82
C SER A 282 -27.38 -4.17 -3.98
N ILE A 283 -27.81 -4.60 -5.17
CA ILE A 283 -29.22 -4.79 -5.51
C ILE A 283 -29.58 -6.28 -5.54
N THR A 284 -30.69 -6.62 -4.91
CA THR A 284 -31.45 -7.86 -5.16
C THR A 284 -32.90 -7.48 -5.46
N ALA A 285 -33.67 -8.39 -6.03
CA ALA A 285 -35.07 -8.13 -6.37
C ALA A 285 -35.99 -9.11 -5.65
N ILE A 286 -37.05 -8.57 -5.04
CA ILE A 286 -38.24 -9.35 -4.67
C ILE A 286 -39.15 -9.32 -5.88
N THR A 287 -39.44 -10.49 -6.45
CA THR A 287 -40.20 -10.63 -7.70
C THR A 287 -41.66 -10.94 -7.41
N ALA A 288 -42.56 -10.21 -8.08
CA ALA A 288 -43.99 -10.46 -7.96
C ALA A 288 -44.33 -11.86 -8.46
N PHE A 289 -45.08 -12.62 -7.65
CA PHE A 289 -45.45 -13.97 -8.02
C PHE A 289 -46.85 -14.32 -7.52
N SER A 290 -47.77 -14.58 -8.44
CA SER A 290 -49.16 -14.96 -8.14
C SER A 290 -49.33 -16.47 -7.92
N GLY A 291 -48.26 -17.26 -8.08
CA GLY A 291 -48.30 -18.72 -8.03
C GLY A 291 -48.38 -19.40 -9.40
N ASP A 292 -48.68 -18.68 -10.47
CA ASP A 292 -48.64 -19.19 -11.84
C ASP A 292 -47.18 -19.32 -12.32
N PRO A 293 -46.65 -20.53 -12.56
CA PRO A 293 -45.29 -20.70 -13.04
C PRO A 293 -45.00 -19.92 -14.33
N ALA A 294 -45.98 -19.74 -15.22
CA ALA A 294 -45.78 -19.10 -16.52
C ALA A 294 -45.27 -17.66 -16.41
N THR A 295 -45.61 -16.93 -15.33
CA THR A 295 -45.19 -15.53 -15.15
C THR A 295 -43.70 -15.36 -14.85
N VAL A 296 -43.02 -16.44 -14.43
CA VAL A 296 -41.58 -16.46 -14.11
C VAL A 296 -40.79 -17.32 -15.10
N ALA A 297 -41.33 -17.58 -16.28
CA ALA A 297 -40.69 -18.42 -17.29
C ALA A 297 -39.41 -17.87 -17.91
N TYR A 298 -39.16 -16.57 -17.76
CA TYR A 298 -37.87 -15.96 -18.09
C TYR A 298 -36.69 -16.55 -17.27
N LEU A 299 -36.94 -17.11 -16.07
CA LEU A 299 -35.87 -17.66 -15.22
C LEU A 299 -35.18 -18.87 -15.86
N ASP A 300 -35.91 -19.68 -16.66
CA ASP A 300 -35.35 -20.83 -17.39
C ASP A 300 -34.32 -20.42 -18.45
N ARG A 301 -34.33 -19.13 -18.81
CA ARG A 301 -33.52 -18.51 -19.85
C ARG A 301 -32.33 -17.77 -19.25
N THR A 302 -31.93 -18.10 -18.03
CA THR A 302 -30.73 -17.54 -17.36
C THR A 302 -29.61 -18.57 -17.31
N THR A 303 -28.34 -18.15 -17.26
CA THR A 303 -27.21 -19.11 -17.16
C THR A 303 -27.28 -19.98 -15.90
N ALA A 304 -27.87 -19.46 -14.82
CA ALA A 304 -28.11 -20.16 -13.56
C ALA A 304 -29.14 -21.31 -13.67
N ALA A 305 -29.92 -21.39 -14.75
CA ALA A 305 -30.90 -22.45 -14.98
C ALA A 305 -30.28 -23.75 -15.54
N LEU A 306 -29.04 -23.71 -16.05
CA LEU A 306 -28.36 -24.88 -16.63
C LEU A 306 -28.40 -26.16 -15.75
N PRO A 307 -28.06 -26.14 -14.45
CA PRO A 307 -28.01 -27.37 -13.64
C PRO A 307 -29.36 -28.09 -13.58
N TYR A 308 -30.49 -27.38 -13.73
CA TYR A 308 -31.83 -27.95 -13.74
C TYR A 308 -32.20 -28.66 -15.05
N ARG A 309 -31.38 -28.53 -16.10
CA ARG A 309 -31.48 -29.37 -17.31
C ARG A 309 -30.80 -30.72 -17.16
N ILE A 310 -29.82 -30.78 -16.26
CA ILE A 310 -29.05 -31.99 -15.97
C ILE A 310 -29.76 -32.79 -14.85
N LEU A 311 -30.17 -32.10 -13.79
CA LEU A 311 -30.76 -32.71 -12.61
C LEU A 311 -32.29 -32.73 -12.68
N LYS A 312 -32.90 -33.88 -12.33
CA LYS A 312 -34.36 -34.04 -12.27
C LYS A 312 -34.82 -33.99 -10.82
N ARG A 313 -35.77 -33.09 -10.51
CA ARG A 313 -36.35 -32.88 -9.17
C ARG A 313 -35.29 -32.82 -8.03
N PRO A 314 -34.27 -31.94 -8.15
CA PRO A 314 -33.17 -31.91 -7.19
C PRO A 314 -33.61 -31.44 -5.80
N ARG A 315 -32.91 -31.90 -4.76
CA ARG A 315 -32.81 -31.19 -3.48
C ARG A 315 -31.72 -30.13 -3.60
N VAL A 316 -32.09 -28.86 -3.37
CA VAL A 316 -31.26 -27.70 -3.66
C VAL A 316 -30.86 -26.99 -2.38
N LEU A 317 -29.58 -26.67 -2.24
CA LEU A 317 -29.05 -25.71 -1.26
C LEU A 317 -28.75 -24.39 -1.97
N ILE A 318 -29.41 -23.31 -1.58
CA ILE A 318 -29.15 -21.97 -2.11
C ILE A 318 -28.36 -21.17 -1.07
N LEU A 319 -27.13 -20.84 -1.40
CA LEU A 319 -26.21 -20.08 -0.54
C LEU A 319 -26.30 -18.59 -0.87
N GLY A 320 -27.16 -17.85 -0.16
CA GLY A 320 -27.45 -16.43 -0.39
C GLY A 320 -28.81 -16.22 -1.06
N ALA A 321 -29.89 -16.36 -0.29
CA ALA A 321 -31.25 -16.34 -0.82
C ALA A 321 -31.72 -14.96 -1.30
N GLY A 322 -31.28 -13.87 -0.64
CA GLY A 322 -31.64 -12.49 -1.01
C GLY A 322 -33.14 -12.27 -1.15
N GLY A 323 -33.55 -11.59 -2.23
CA GLY A 323 -34.96 -11.36 -2.57
C GLY A 323 -35.72 -12.61 -3.06
N GLY A 324 -35.05 -13.76 -3.23
CA GLY A 324 -35.68 -15.05 -3.54
C GLY A 324 -35.70 -15.46 -5.02
N GLU A 325 -34.95 -14.79 -5.90
CA GLU A 325 -34.88 -15.12 -7.33
C GLU A 325 -34.47 -16.58 -7.58
N GLN A 326 -33.42 -17.05 -6.91
CA GLN A 326 -32.95 -18.44 -7.08
C GLN A 326 -33.91 -19.46 -6.45
N VAL A 327 -34.63 -19.07 -5.39
CA VAL A 327 -35.70 -19.90 -4.80
C VAL A 327 -36.83 -20.06 -5.80
N LEU A 328 -37.22 -18.97 -6.49
CA LEU A 328 -38.21 -19.01 -7.56
C LEU A 328 -37.76 -19.89 -8.73
N LEU A 329 -36.50 -19.77 -9.16
CA LEU A 329 -35.93 -20.63 -10.21
C LEU A 329 -35.98 -22.10 -9.80
N ALA A 330 -35.54 -22.45 -8.60
CA ALA A 330 -35.56 -23.82 -8.09
C ALA A 330 -37.00 -24.40 -8.04
N LEU A 331 -37.95 -23.62 -7.52
CA LEU A 331 -39.36 -24.01 -7.46
C LEU A 331 -39.96 -24.19 -8.86
N ARG A 332 -39.64 -23.29 -9.80
CA ARG A 332 -40.08 -23.38 -11.18
C ARG A 332 -39.51 -24.62 -11.88
N ALA A 333 -38.25 -24.92 -11.65
CA ALA A 333 -37.57 -26.09 -12.17
C ALA A 333 -38.01 -27.42 -11.53
N GLY A 334 -38.94 -27.37 -10.56
CA GLY A 334 -39.50 -28.56 -9.92
C GLY A 334 -38.60 -29.18 -8.86
N ALA A 335 -37.78 -28.39 -8.16
CA ALA A 335 -37.01 -28.86 -7.01
C ALA A 335 -37.91 -29.44 -5.91
N ASP A 336 -37.51 -30.58 -5.36
CA ASP A 336 -38.30 -31.29 -4.34
C ASP A 336 -38.23 -30.57 -2.99
N ILE A 337 -37.04 -30.13 -2.58
CA ILE A 337 -36.77 -29.41 -1.34
C ILE A 337 -35.75 -28.31 -1.65
N VAL A 338 -35.98 -27.11 -1.12
CA VAL A 338 -35.06 -25.97 -1.24
C VAL A 338 -34.67 -25.51 0.16
N ASP A 339 -33.42 -25.74 0.54
CA ASP A 339 -32.82 -25.15 1.74
C ASP A 339 -32.17 -23.82 1.31
N ALA A 340 -32.72 -22.69 1.74
CA ALA A 340 -32.27 -21.35 1.39
C ALA A 340 -31.57 -20.70 2.58
N VAL A 341 -30.32 -20.27 2.41
CA VAL A 341 -29.50 -19.66 3.47
C VAL A 341 -29.39 -18.17 3.22
N GLU A 342 -29.72 -17.36 4.22
CA GLU A 342 -29.60 -15.90 4.19
C GLU A 342 -28.94 -15.40 5.47
N LEU A 343 -27.96 -14.50 5.33
CA LEU A 343 -27.19 -13.96 6.46
C LEU A 343 -27.95 -12.85 7.17
N ASN A 344 -28.70 -12.03 6.43
CA ASN A 344 -29.32 -10.82 6.97
C ASN A 344 -30.77 -11.10 7.44
N PRO A 345 -31.05 -11.06 8.75
CA PRO A 345 -32.41 -11.28 9.27
C PRO A 345 -33.40 -10.21 8.80
N GLN A 346 -32.94 -9.01 8.44
CA GLN A 346 -33.81 -7.97 7.88
C GLN A 346 -34.25 -8.32 6.46
N MET A 347 -33.39 -8.95 5.66
CA MET A 347 -33.75 -9.42 4.31
C MET A 347 -34.79 -10.54 4.41
N ILE A 348 -34.61 -11.46 5.37
CA ILE A 348 -35.58 -12.51 5.67
C ILE A 348 -36.94 -11.91 6.05
N ASP A 349 -36.99 -10.94 6.97
CA ASP A 349 -38.24 -10.29 7.38
C ASP A 349 -38.94 -9.59 6.20
N LEU A 350 -38.17 -8.90 5.36
CA LEU A 350 -38.69 -8.22 4.17
C LEU A 350 -39.33 -9.22 3.18
N ALA A 351 -38.63 -10.29 2.82
CA ALA A 351 -39.10 -11.22 1.79
C ALA A 351 -40.13 -12.25 2.29
N ARG A 352 -40.02 -12.69 3.56
CA ARG A 352 -40.90 -13.70 4.15
C ARG A 352 -42.14 -13.12 4.82
N ASN A 353 -42.06 -11.90 5.40
CA ASN A 353 -43.14 -11.31 6.18
C ASN A 353 -43.70 -10.05 5.49
N ARG A 354 -42.90 -8.99 5.33
CA ARG A 354 -43.38 -7.66 4.90
C ARG A 354 -43.92 -7.66 3.47
N PHE A 355 -43.20 -8.27 2.54
CA PHE A 355 -43.55 -8.37 1.11
C PHE A 355 -43.93 -9.81 0.71
N ALA A 356 -44.35 -10.63 1.68
CA ALA A 356 -44.68 -12.03 1.47
C ALA A 356 -45.75 -12.22 0.39
N ASP A 357 -46.82 -11.41 0.44
CA ASP A 357 -47.94 -11.51 -0.50
C ASP A 357 -47.54 -11.10 -1.91
N PHE A 358 -46.69 -10.08 -2.04
CA PHE A 358 -46.11 -9.67 -3.32
C PHE A 358 -45.25 -10.79 -3.92
N ALA A 359 -44.40 -11.41 -3.10
CA ALA A 359 -43.51 -12.50 -3.51
C ALA A 359 -44.21 -13.88 -3.64
N GLY A 360 -45.53 -13.96 -3.52
CA GLY A 360 -46.26 -15.24 -3.61
C GLY A 360 -45.95 -16.23 -2.46
N ARG A 361 -45.51 -15.71 -1.31
CA ARG A 361 -45.16 -16.45 -0.08
C ARG A 361 -44.20 -17.62 -0.33
N ILE A 362 -43.25 -17.47 -1.26
CA ILE A 362 -42.29 -18.52 -1.65
C ILE A 362 -41.50 -19.08 -0.46
N PHE A 363 -41.09 -18.22 0.47
CA PHE A 363 -40.34 -18.60 1.68
C PHE A 363 -41.20 -19.26 2.77
N SER A 364 -42.51 -19.35 2.58
CA SER A 364 -43.44 -20.03 3.50
C SER A 364 -44.00 -21.33 2.91
N ARG A 365 -43.52 -21.75 1.73
CA ARG A 365 -43.94 -23.02 1.13
C ARG A 365 -43.40 -24.20 1.96
N PRO A 366 -44.15 -25.31 2.06
CA PRO A 366 -43.73 -26.46 2.86
C PRO A 366 -42.39 -27.09 2.42
N ASN A 367 -42.02 -26.94 1.15
CA ASN A 367 -40.79 -27.47 0.58
C ASN A 367 -39.64 -26.45 0.51
N VAL A 368 -39.79 -25.28 1.14
CA VAL A 368 -38.73 -24.26 1.22
C VAL A 368 -38.39 -24.03 2.70
N HIS A 369 -37.15 -24.31 3.06
CA HIS A 369 -36.63 -24.11 4.41
C HIS A 369 -35.67 -22.93 4.41
N LEU A 370 -36.06 -21.84 5.06
CA LEU A 370 -35.23 -20.64 5.18
C LEU A 370 -34.39 -20.71 6.46
N HIS A 371 -33.08 -20.64 6.31
CA HIS A 371 -32.09 -20.71 7.39
C HIS A 371 -31.38 -19.35 7.54
N LEU A 372 -31.31 -18.86 8.77
CA LEU A 372 -30.46 -17.70 9.11
C LEU A 372 -29.04 -18.20 9.35
N GLY A 373 -28.09 -17.79 8.51
CA GLY A 373 -26.70 -18.21 8.65
C GLY A 373 -25.80 -17.73 7.51
N GLU A 374 -24.49 -17.88 7.70
CA GLU A 374 -23.50 -17.67 6.65
C GLU A 374 -23.38 -18.92 5.76
N ALA A 375 -23.16 -18.70 4.47
CA ALA A 375 -23.23 -19.73 3.44
C ALA A 375 -22.32 -20.93 3.72
N ARG A 376 -21.04 -20.67 3.94
CA ARG A 376 -20.07 -21.75 4.16
C ARG A 376 -20.24 -22.40 5.53
N ALA A 377 -20.48 -21.60 6.57
CA ALA A 377 -20.71 -22.10 7.92
C ALA A 377 -21.90 -23.06 7.96
N PHE A 378 -22.97 -22.77 7.22
CA PHE A 378 -24.11 -23.68 7.09
C PHE A 378 -23.74 -24.96 6.33
N ALA A 379 -23.07 -24.83 5.18
CA ALA A 379 -22.69 -25.97 4.35
C ALA A 379 -21.75 -26.94 5.08
N ALA A 380 -20.85 -26.45 5.93
CA ALA A 380 -19.94 -27.28 6.71
C ALA A 380 -20.60 -27.89 7.97
N ALA A 381 -21.67 -27.29 8.48
CA ALA A 381 -22.38 -27.79 9.68
C ALA A 381 -23.56 -28.72 9.37
N THR A 382 -24.11 -28.68 8.14
CA THR A 382 -25.30 -29.45 7.77
C THR A 382 -25.02 -30.96 7.72
N GLY A 383 -25.91 -31.76 8.30
CA GLY A 383 -25.89 -33.22 8.18
C GLY A 383 -26.52 -33.74 6.88
N GLU A 384 -27.15 -32.86 6.10
CA GLU A 384 -27.89 -33.21 4.89
C GLU A 384 -26.96 -33.43 3.69
N ARG A 385 -27.53 -33.93 2.60
CA ARG A 385 -26.85 -34.10 1.31
C ARG A 385 -27.71 -33.56 0.17
N TYR A 386 -27.08 -32.82 -0.74
CA TYR A 386 -27.76 -32.07 -1.80
C TYR A 386 -27.44 -32.61 -3.19
N ASP A 387 -28.39 -32.47 -4.11
CA ASP A 387 -28.18 -32.73 -5.54
C ASP A 387 -27.62 -31.48 -6.24
N LEU A 388 -28.01 -30.30 -5.78
CA LEU A 388 -27.54 -29.02 -6.32
C LEU A 388 -27.18 -28.06 -5.18
N ILE A 389 -26.00 -27.47 -5.24
CA ILE A 389 -25.63 -26.30 -4.45
C ILE A 389 -25.55 -25.12 -5.40
N GLN A 390 -26.35 -24.09 -5.15
CA GLN A 390 -26.45 -22.93 -6.03
C GLN A 390 -25.96 -21.66 -5.31
N MET A 391 -25.01 -21.00 -5.94
CA MET A 391 -24.42 -19.74 -5.48
C MET A 391 -24.75 -18.63 -6.48
N PRO A 392 -25.72 -17.74 -6.17
CA PRO A 392 -26.04 -16.60 -7.02
C PRO A 392 -24.95 -15.55 -7.02
N LEU A 393 -25.23 -14.46 -7.73
CA LEU A 393 -24.49 -13.21 -7.64
C LEU A 393 -24.68 -12.60 -6.24
N LEU A 394 -23.75 -12.90 -5.34
CA LEU A 394 -23.72 -12.36 -3.97
C LEU A 394 -23.28 -10.88 -3.91
N ASP A 395 -22.73 -10.36 -5.02
CA ASP A 395 -22.10 -9.04 -5.08
C ASP A 395 -22.80 -8.08 -6.05
N SER A 396 -22.70 -6.78 -5.77
CA SER A 396 -23.20 -5.73 -6.66
C SER A 396 -22.40 -5.67 -7.97
N PHE A 397 -23.10 -5.38 -9.08
CA PHE A 397 -22.45 -5.16 -10.38
C PHE A 397 -21.47 -3.98 -10.33
N SER A 398 -21.83 -2.89 -9.64
CA SER A 398 -21.05 -1.66 -9.49
C SER A 398 -19.79 -1.84 -8.63
N ALA A 399 -19.89 -2.50 -7.47
CA ALA A 399 -18.74 -2.77 -6.60
C ALA A 399 -17.78 -3.79 -7.24
N SER A 400 -18.34 -4.80 -7.92
CA SER A 400 -17.52 -5.70 -8.74
C SER A 400 -16.82 -4.89 -9.84
N ALA A 401 -17.55 -4.04 -10.59
CA ALA A 401 -17.06 -3.26 -11.74
C ALA A 401 -15.87 -2.40 -11.38
N ALA A 402 -15.96 -1.67 -10.27
CA ALA A 402 -14.93 -0.73 -9.83
C ALA A 402 -13.71 -1.39 -9.15
N GLY A 403 -13.67 -2.73 -9.00
CA GLY A 403 -12.60 -3.40 -8.24
C GLY A 403 -12.64 -3.01 -6.76
N VAL A 404 -13.86 -2.79 -6.26
CA VAL A 404 -14.16 -2.22 -4.94
C VAL A 404 -14.41 -3.34 -3.91
N GLN A 405 -13.99 -4.58 -4.16
CA GLN A 405 -14.16 -5.71 -3.22
C GLN A 405 -12.84 -6.37 -2.82
N THR A 406 -11.73 -5.89 -3.34
CA THR A 406 -10.38 -6.46 -3.27
C THR A 406 -9.83 -6.66 -1.86
N MET A 407 -10.25 -5.81 -0.93
CA MET A 407 -9.79 -5.82 0.46
C MET A 407 -10.61 -6.74 1.37
N HIS A 408 -11.73 -7.27 0.88
CA HIS A 408 -12.63 -8.08 1.70
C HIS A 408 -12.23 -9.54 1.63
N GLU A 409 -12.05 -10.13 2.81
CA GLU A 409 -11.92 -11.56 2.98
C GLU A 409 -13.23 -12.24 2.55
N ASN A 410 -13.13 -13.19 1.63
CA ASN A 410 -14.25 -13.99 1.17
C ASN A 410 -13.90 -15.47 1.29
N TYR A 411 -14.44 -16.08 2.35
CA TYR A 411 -14.28 -17.51 2.65
C TYR A 411 -15.20 -18.40 1.82
N THR A 412 -16.07 -17.84 0.97
CA THR A 412 -17.10 -18.57 0.21
C THR A 412 -16.57 -19.19 -1.07
N TYR A 413 -15.48 -18.64 -1.61
CA TYR A 413 -14.87 -19.03 -2.90
C TYR A 413 -13.43 -19.55 -2.75
N THR A 414 -13.05 -20.03 -1.56
CA THR A 414 -11.73 -20.63 -1.32
C THR A 414 -11.71 -22.10 -1.74
N LEU A 415 -10.51 -22.65 -1.91
CA LEU A 415 -10.29 -24.07 -2.17
C LEU A 415 -10.98 -24.92 -1.11
N GLU A 416 -10.80 -24.58 0.17
CA GLU A 416 -11.40 -25.29 1.29
C GLU A 416 -12.94 -25.20 1.28
N ALA A 417 -13.50 -24.04 0.91
CA ALA A 417 -14.95 -23.89 0.75
C ALA A 417 -15.53 -24.80 -0.33
N LEU A 418 -14.87 -24.89 -1.48
CA LEU A 418 -15.32 -25.79 -2.55
C LEU A 418 -15.27 -27.25 -2.12
N ARG A 419 -14.28 -27.64 -1.31
CA ARG A 419 -14.20 -28.99 -0.71
C ARG A 419 -15.34 -29.23 0.30
N ASP A 420 -15.66 -28.25 1.14
CA ASP A 420 -16.81 -28.32 2.05
C ASP A 420 -18.12 -28.54 1.26
N TYR A 421 -18.29 -27.83 0.15
CA TYR A 421 -19.46 -27.99 -0.72
C TYR A 421 -19.50 -29.37 -1.42
N LEU A 422 -18.36 -29.83 -1.97
CA LEU A 422 -18.25 -31.16 -2.58
C LEU A 422 -18.53 -32.30 -1.57
N ALA A 423 -18.14 -32.12 -0.31
CA ALA A 423 -18.35 -33.08 0.75
C ALA A 423 -19.85 -33.33 1.05
N VAL A 424 -20.68 -32.28 0.96
CA VAL A 424 -22.13 -32.37 1.20
C VAL A 424 -22.96 -32.64 -0.05
N LEU A 425 -22.35 -32.76 -1.23
CA LEU A 425 -23.03 -33.24 -2.43
C LEU A 425 -23.29 -34.76 -2.41
N ARG A 426 -24.40 -35.18 -3.03
CA ARG A 426 -24.65 -36.58 -3.42
C ARG A 426 -23.74 -36.98 -4.59
N PRO A 427 -23.54 -38.29 -4.87
CA PRO A 427 -22.60 -38.74 -5.92
C PRO A 427 -22.77 -38.09 -7.30
N GLY A 428 -24.01 -37.85 -7.75
CA GLY A 428 -24.32 -37.13 -9.00
C GLY A 428 -24.61 -35.63 -8.80
N GLY A 429 -24.23 -35.06 -7.66
CA GLY A 429 -24.53 -33.68 -7.31
C GLY A 429 -23.60 -32.67 -7.98
N ILE A 430 -24.08 -31.43 -8.11
CA ILE A 430 -23.40 -30.35 -8.81
C ILE A 430 -23.38 -29.07 -7.96
N ILE A 431 -22.26 -28.36 -7.94
CA ILE A 431 -22.17 -26.98 -7.47
C ILE A 431 -22.31 -26.07 -8.70
N ALA A 432 -23.21 -25.10 -8.64
CA ALA A 432 -23.40 -24.09 -9.68
C ALA A 432 -23.10 -22.70 -9.12
N ILE A 433 -22.08 -22.04 -9.67
CA ILE A 433 -21.62 -20.72 -9.23
C ILE A 433 -21.71 -19.74 -10.40
N THR A 434 -22.54 -18.70 -10.25
CA THR A 434 -22.72 -17.65 -11.26
C THR A 434 -21.96 -16.39 -10.86
N ARG A 435 -21.16 -15.82 -11.77
CA ARG A 435 -20.45 -14.54 -11.59
C ARG A 435 -20.67 -13.60 -12.78
N TRP A 436 -20.44 -12.32 -12.55
CA TRP A 436 -20.42 -11.30 -13.61
C TRP A 436 -19.30 -11.57 -14.61
N LEU A 437 -19.63 -11.55 -15.90
CA LEU A 437 -18.66 -11.71 -16.98
C LEU A 437 -17.85 -10.42 -17.15
N ARG A 438 -16.54 -10.57 -17.30
CA ARG A 438 -15.59 -9.48 -17.59
C ARG A 438 -14.71 -9.87 -18.74
N VAL A 439 -14.32 -8.87 -19.54
CA VAL A 439 -13.38 -9.04 -20.65
C VAL A 439 -12.28 -7.99 -20.49
N PRO A 440 -11.01 -8.38 -20.23
CA PRO A 440 -10.53 -9.74 -20.06
C PRO A 440 -11.08 -10.40 -18.77
N PRO A 441 -11.25 -11.73 -18.75
CA PRO A 441 -11.78 -12.44 -17.58
C PRO A 441 -10.80 -12.45 -16.42
N ARG A 442 -11.34 -12.40 -15.20
CA ARG A 442 -10.55 -12.45 -13.94
C ARG A 442 -11.20 -13.35 -12.92
N ASP A 443 -12.38 -12.94 -12.41
CA ASP A 443 -13.16 -13.67 -11.40
C ASP A 443 -13.40 -15.14 -11.79
N ILE A 444 -13.91 -15.39 -13.00
CA ILE A 444 -14.23 -16.75 -13.46
C ILE A 444 -12.99 -17.61 -13.65
N LEU A 445 -11.88 -17.06 -14.16
CA LEU A 445 -10.65 -17.85 -14.31
C LEU A 445 -10.05 -18.23 -12.96
N LYS A 446 -10.07 -17.30 -11.99
CA LYS A 446 -9.65 -17.60 -10.61
C LYS A 446 -10.55 -18.64 -9.96
N LEU A 447 -11.87 -18.55 -10.16
CA LEU A 447 -12.83 -19.55 -9.68
C LEU A 447 -12.57 -20.93 -10.31
N PHE A 448 -12.35 -20.97 -11.63
CA PHE A 448 -12.03 -22.19 -12.37
C PHE A 448 -10.73 -22.81 -11.85
N ALA A 449 -9.67 -22.02 -11.68
CA ALA A 449 -8.40 -22.47 -11.09
C ALA A 449 -8.58 -23.02 -9.67
N THR A 450 -9.41 -22.35 -8.86
CA THR A 450 -9.72 -22.76 -7.48
C THR A 450 -10.51 -24.08 -7.45
N ALA A 451 -11.50 -24.25 -8.34
CA ALA A 451 -12.27 -25.48 -8.47
C ALA A 451 -11.40 -26.66 -8.93
N THR A 452 -10.53 -26.45 -9.92
CA THR A 452 -9.55 -27.45 -10.36
C THR A 452 -8.65 -27.88 -9.20
N ALA A 453 -8.11 -26.94 -8.44
CA ALA A 453 -7.25 -27.24 -7.31
C ALA A 453 -8.00 -27.97 -6.17
N ALA A 454 -9.27 -27.64 -5.93
CA ALA A 454 -10.11 -28.33 -4.95
C ALA A 454 -10.38 -29.79 -5.34
N LEU A 455 -10.72 -30.05 -6.61
CA LEU A 455 -10.92 -31.40 -7.13
C LEU A 455 -9.65 -32.26 -7.05
N GLU A 456 -8.50 -31.69 -7.41
CA GLU A 456 -7.21 -32.37 -7.32
C GLU A 456 -6.81 -32.66 -5.87
N ALA A 457 -7.09 -31.75 -4.94
CA ALA A 457 -6.86 -31.96 -3.52
C ALA A 457 -7.70 -33.12 -2.94
N ASP A 458 -8.85 -33.43 -3.56
CA ASP A 458 -9.69 -34.60 -3.24
C ASP A 458 -9.33 -35.84 -4.08
N GLY A 459 -8.22 -35.80 -4.81
CA GLY A 459 -7.65 -36.95 -5.53
C GLY A 459 -8.18 -37.16 -6.96
N VAL A 460 -8.89 -36.19 -7.54
CA VAL A 460 -9.35 -36.25 -8.94
C VAL A 460 -8.20 -35.97 -9.88
N THR A 461 -7.88 -36.93 -10.76
CA THR A 461 -6.76 -36.80 -11.72
C THR A 461 -7.11 -36.03 -12.99
N GLU A 462 -8.37 -36.07 -13.42
CA GLU A 462 -8.86 -35.37 -14.62
C GLU A 462 -9.98 -34.38 -14.24
N ALA A 463 -9.62 -33.29 -13.55
CA ALA A 463 -10.58 -32.28 -13.10
C ALA A 463 -11.46 -31.73 -14.24
N GLY A 464 -10.93 -31.65 -15.47
CA GLY A 464 -11.66 -31.17 -16.64
C GLY A 464 -12.91 -31.98 -16.99
N GLN A 465 -13.00 -33.25 -16.56
CA GLN A 465 -14.18 -34.11 -16.75
C GLN A 465 -15.33 -33.76 -15.79
N GLN A 466 -15.05 -33.04 -14.72
CA GLN A 466 -16.01 -32.67 -13.67
C GLN A 466 -16.36 -31.17 -13.69
N LEU A 467 -15.90 -30.44 -14.71
CA LEU A 467 -16.11 -29.01 -14.87
C LEU A 467 -16.88 -28.70 -16.15
N ALA A 468 -17.83 -27.78 -16.08
CA ALA A 468 -18.49 -27.19 -17.24
C ALA A 468 -18.70 -25.69 -17.02
N LEU A 469 -18.46 -24.87 -18.04
CA LEU A 469 -18.53 -23.42 -17.96
C LEU A 469 -19.29 -22.88 -19.17
N ILE A 470 -20.36 -22.14 -18.91
CA ILE A 470 -21.13 -21.41 -19.92
C ILE A 470 -21.16 -19.92 -19.62
N ARG A 471 -21.39 -19.10 -20.64
CA ARG A 471 -21.53 -17.64 -20.51
C ARG A 471 -22.66 -17.06 -21.35
N SER A 472 -23.28 -16.02 -20.81
CA SER A 472 -24.10 -15.05 -21.54
C SER A 472 -23.27 -13.84 -21.93
N TRP A 473 -23.93 -12.76 -22.35
CA TRP A 473 -23.29 -11.46 -22.61
C TRP A 473 -22.83 -10.72 -21.33
N ASN A 474 -23.33 -11.08 -20.14
CA ASN A 474 -23.00 -10.38 -18.88
C ASN A 474 -22.74 -11.28 -17.66
N THR A 475 -22.96 -12.59 -17.74
CA THR A 475 -22.70 -13.54 -16.66
C THR A 475 -22.02 -14.80 -17.19
N ALA A 476 -21.32 -15.52 -16.32
CA ALA A 476 -20.87 -16.88 -16.58
C ALA A 476 -21.19 -17.77 -15.38
N THR A 477 -21.53 -19.03 -15.66
CA THR A 477 -21.89 -20.03 -14.66
C THR A 477 -20.95 -21.22 -14.77
N LEU A 478 -20.19 -21.46 -13.71
CA LEU A 478 -19.33 -22.63 -13.55
C LEU A 478 -20.10 -23.73 -12.82
N LEU A 479 -20.11 -24.92 -13.40
CA LEU A 479 -20.56 -26.15 -12.77
C LEU A 479 -19.34 -26.96 -12.33
N VAL A 480 -19.39 -27.42 -11.08
CA VAL A 480 -18.41 -28.36 -10.49
C VAL A 480 -19.18 -29.58 -10.02
N ALA A 481 -19.05 -30.68 -10.74
CA ALA A 481 -19.73 -31.94 -10.42
C ALA A 481 -18.88 -32.79 -9.47
N LYS A 482 -19.54 -33.60 -8.63
CA LYS A 482 -18.85 -34.56 -7.74
C LYS A 482 -18.29 -35.77 -8.51
N SER A 483 -18.88 -36.09 -9.64
CA SER A 483 -18.47 -37.15 -10.57
C SER A 483 -18.33 -36.59 -11.97
N ALA A 484 -17.62 -37.30 -12.86
CA ALA A 484 -17.49 -36.89 -14.25
C ALA A 484 -18.85 -36.69 -14.93
N PHE A 485 -18.97 -35.64 -15.74
CA PHE A 485 -20.15 -35.43 -16.58
C PHE A 485 -20.25 -36.55 -17.61
N THR A 486 -21.45 -37.10 -17.75
CA THR A 486 -21.77 -38.13 -18.74
C THR A 486 -21.98 -37.52 -20.12
N GLY A 487 -22.02 -38.36 -21.17
CA GLY A 487 -22.36 -37.90 -22.52
C GLY A 487 -23.76 -37.27 -22.60
N GLU A 488 -24.72 -37.74 -21.79
CA GLU A 488 -26.06 -37.15 -21.70
C GLU A 488 -25.99 -35.74 -21.08
N ASP A 489 -25.18 -35.55 -20.04
CA ASP A 489 -25.01 -34.24 -19.40
C ASP A 489 -24.37 -33.23 -20.36
N VAL A 490 -23.34 -33.65 -21.11
CA VAL A 490 -22.67 -32.79 -22.11
C VAL A 490 -23.63 -32.40 -23.23
N GLU A 491 -24.49 -33.32 -23.68
CA GLU A 491 -25.51 -32.99 -24.69
C GLU A 491 -26.59 -32.06 -24.13
N ALA A 492 -27.01 -32.24 -22.87
CA ALA A 492 -27.91 -31.32 -22.19
C ALA A 492 -27.32 -29.90 -22.08
N ILE A 493 -26.01 -29.78 -21.80
CA ILE A 493 -25.29 -28.50 -21.80
C ILE A 493 -25.30 -27.87 -23.21
N ARG A 494 -25.01 -28.66 -24.25
CA ARG A 494 -25.01 -28.21 -25.66
C ARG A 494 -26.38 -27.72 -26.10
N SER A 495 -27.43 -28.50 -25.85
CA SER A 495 -28.81 -28.13 -26.17
C SER A 495 -29.24 -26.87 -25.41
N PHE A 496 -28.97 -26.80 -24.10
CA PHE A 496 -29.32 -25.62 -23.31
C PHE A 496 -28.61 -24.36 -23.79
N ALA A 497 -27.32 -24.45 -24.13
CA ALA A 497 -26.56 -23.32 -24.64
C ALA A 497 -27.12 -22.84 -25.99
N SER A 498 -27.42 -23.77 -26.89
CA SER A 498 -28.00 -23.48 -28.21
C SER A 498 -29.38 -22.83 -28.11
N ASP A 499 -30.28 -23.40 -27.30
CA ASP A 499 -31.65 -22.90 -27.11
C ASP A 499 -31.70 -21.47 -26.55
N ASN A 500 -30.64 -21.05 -25.86
CA ASN A 500 -30.54 -19.77 -25.16
C ASN A 500 -29.50 -18.82 -25.74
N PHE A 501 -28.88 -19.14 -26.88
CA PHE A 501 -27.79 -18.34 -27.45
C PHE A 501 -26.69 -18.01 -26.43
N PHE A 502 -26.35 -19.00 -25.59
CA PHE A 502 -25.22 -18.93 -24.66
C PHE A 502 -24.01 -19.64 -25.26
N ASP A 503 -22.83 -19.18 -24.88
CA ASP A 503 -21.58 -19.80 -25.33
C ASP A 503 -21.07 -20.78 -24.29
N ILE A 504 -20.59 -21.93 -24.74
CA ILE A 504 -19.87 -22.87 -23.90
C ILE A 504 -18.39 -22.47 -23.93
N SER A 505 -17.85 -22.14 -22.76
CA SER A 505 -16.43 -21.83 -22.58
C SER A 505 -15.64 -23.06 -22.16
N TRP A 506 -16.26 -24.04 -21.50
CA TRP A 506 -15.64 -25.35 -21.23
C TRP A 506 -16.72 -26.42 -21.04
N ALA A 507 -16.51 -27.60 -21.61
CA ALA A 507 -17.24 -28.82 -21.29
C ALA A 507 -16.38 -30.03 -21.70
N PRO A 508 -16.53 -31.21 -21.09
CA PRO A 508 -15.79 -32.39 -21.50
C PRO A 508 -15.94 -32.68 -23.00
N GLY A 509 -14.81 -32.82 -23.70
CA GLY A 509 -14.76 -33.11 -25.13
C GLY A 509 -15.13 -31.95 -26.06
N ILE A 510 -15.18 -30.70 -25.59
CA ILE A 510 -15.42 -29.54 -26.45
C ILE A 510 -14.21 -29.22 -27.36
N SER A 511 -14.46 -28.82 -28.61
CA SER A 511 -13.43 -28.36 -29.56
C SER A 511 -13.40 -26.83 -29.69
N SER A 512 -12.27 -26.29 -30.15
CA SER A 512 -12.11 -24.85 -30.42
C SER A 512 -13.07 -24.29 -31.49
N THR A 513 -13.66 -25.14 -32.33
CA THR A 513 -14.67 -24.77 -33.33
C THR A 513 -16.08 -24.63 -32.75
N GLN A 514 -16.31 -25.11 -31.53
CA GLN A 514 -17.62 -25.16 -30.87
C GLN A 514 -17.81 -24.05 -29.83
N VAL A 515 -16.79 -23.22 -29.60
CA VAL A 515 -16.83 -22.10 -28.65
C VAL A 515 -17.10 -20.79 -29.40
N ASN A 516 -17.51 -19.74 -28.67
CA ASN A 516 -17.64 -18.37 -29.18
C ASN A 516 -18.57 -18.23 -30.40
N GLN A 517 -19.77 -18.83 -30.35
CA GLN A 517 -20.73 -18.90 -31.46
C GLN A 517 -21.73 -17.75 -31.44
N TYR A 518 -22.28 -17.41 -30.26
CA TYR A 518 -23.44 -16.53 -30.13
C TYR A 518 -23.05 -15.12 -29.67
N ASN A 519 -22.44 -15.01 -28.48
CA ASN A 519 -21.94 -13.75 -27.91
C ASN A 519 -20.45 -13.62 -28.28
N GLN A 520 -20.20 -13.36 -29.57
CA GLN A 520 -18.87 -13.41 -30.17
C GLN A 520 -17.92 -12.35 -29.58
N LEU A 521 -16.78 -12.80 -29.09
CA LEU A 521 -15.63 -12.00 -28.66
C LEU A 521 -14.49 -12.14 -29.68
N ASP A 522 -13.53 -11.21 -29.69
CA ASP A 522 -12.34 -11.30 -30.55
C ASP A 522 -11.56 -12.62 -30.35
N ARG A 523 -11.56 -13.11 -29.11
CA ARG A 523 -11.02 -14.41 -28.70
C ARG A 523 -11.88 -14.98 -27.58
N GLU A 524 -11.95 -16.30 -27.48
CA GLU A 524 -12.59 -16.94 -26.33
C GLU A 524 -11.57 -17.09 -25.18
N TYR A 525 -11.40 -15.99 -24.44
CA TYR A 525 -10.49 -15.91 -23.30
C TYR A 525 -10.76 -16.91 -22.17
N LEU A 526 -12.01 -17.29 -21.94
CA LEU A 526 -12.38 -18.26 -20.91
C LEU A 526 -12.06 -19.69 -21.33
N TYR A 527 -12.27 -20.04 -22.61
CA TYR A 527 -11.84 -21.34 -23.15
C TYR A 527 -10.32 -21.48 -23.18
N GLU A 528 -9.62 -20.46 -23.70
CA GLU A 528 -8.14 -20.43 -23.69
C GLU A 528 -7.59 -20.55 -22.27
N GLY A 529 -8.20 -19.83 -21.32
CA GLY A 529 -7.84 -19.91 -19.91
C GLY A 529 -8.14 -21.27 -19.29
N ALA A 530 -9.30 -21.87 -19.56
CA ALA A 530 -9.65 -23.21 -19.07
C ALA A 530 -8.68 -24.27 -19.59
N LEU A 531 -8.33 -24.22 -20.88
CA LEU A 531 -7.37 -25.13 -21.50
C LEU A 531 -5.98 -25.01 -20.84
N ALA A 532 -5.50 -23.79 -20.63
CA ALA A 532 -4.21 -23.54 -19.98
C ALA A 532 -4.22 -23.96 -18.51
N LEU A 533 -5.31 -23.70 -17.79
CA LEU A 533 -5.46 -24.07 -16.39
C LEU A 533 -5.60 -25.58 -16.17
N LEU A 534 -6.12 -26.34 -17.14
CA LEU A 534 -6.16 -27.81 -17.05
C LEU A 534 -4.89 -28.48 -17.58
N GLY A 535 -4.12 -27.78 -18.41
CA GLY A 535 -2.90 -28.29 -19.03
C GLY A 535 -1.63 -28.17 -18.17
N PRO A 536 -0.48 -28.62 -18.70
CA PRO A 536 0.82 -28.58 -18.02
C PRO A 536 1.37 -27.15 -17.86
N GLU A 537 0.86 -26.19 -18.63
CA GLU A 537 1.30 -24.79 -18.60
C GLU A 537 0.59 -23.96 -17.50
N ARG A 538 -0.23 -24.59 -16.63
CA ARG A 538 -1.03 -23.92 -15.60
C ARG A 538 -0.26 -22.86 -14.82
N THR A 539 0.88 -23.22 -14.23
CA THR A 539 1.67 -22.32 -13.37
C THR A 539 2.18 -21.13 -14.16
N ASP A 540 2.72 -21.37 -15.36
CA ASP A 540 3.26 -20.34 -16.26
C ASP A 540 2.14 -19.44 -16.82
N PHE A 541 0.95 -19.99 -17.07
CA PHE A 541 -0.24 -19.20 -17.42
C PHE A 541 -0.65 -18.30 -16.27
N ILE A 542 -0.82 -18.84 -15.06
CA ILE A 542 -1.18 -18.07 -13.86
C ILE A 542 -0.16 -16.94 -13.63
N GLU A 543 1.15 -17.20 -13.72
CA GLU A 543 2.19 -16.19 -13.48
C GLU A 543 2.27 -15.08 -14.54
N ARG A 544 1.98 -15.40 -15.80
CA ARG A 544 2.04 -14.44 -16.92
C ARG A 544 0.73 -13.70 -17.19
N TYR A 545 -0.40 -14.23 -16.70
CA TYR A 545 -1.70 -13.61 -16.92
C TYR A 545 -1.77 -12.18 -16.35
N LYS A 546 -2.60 -11.33 -16.97
CA LYS A 546 -2.69 -9.89 -16.65
C LYS A 546 -3.20 -9.64 -15.22
N PHE A 547 -4.04 -10.52 -14.71
CA PHE A 547 -4.66 -10.45 -13.39
C PHE A 547 -4.18 -11.57 -12.47
N ASP A 548 -4.24 -11.38 -11.16
CA ASP A 548 -3.97 -12.47 -10.21
C ASP A 548 -5.14 -13.47 -10.16
N ILE A 549 -4.94 -14.60 -10.81
CA ILE A 549 -5.91 -15.70 -10.91
C ILE A 549 -5.47 -16.94 -10.13
N ALA A 550 -4.48 -16.81 -9.23
CA ALA A 550 -4.07 -17.89 -8.36
C ALA A 550 -5.23 -18.37 -7.47
N PRO A 551 -5.36 -19.67 -7.18
CA PRO A 551 -6.41 -20.19 -6.29
C PRO A 551 -6.47 -19.47 -4.94
N ALA A 552 -7.68 -19.12 -4.48
CA ALA A 552 -7.87 -18.54 -3.15
C ALA A 552 -7.91 -19.66 -2.09
N THR A 553 -7.34 -19.39 -0.92
CA THR A 553 -7.30 -20.34 0.22
C THR A 553 -7.77 -19.67 1.51
N ASP A 554 -8.07 -20.43 2.55
CA ASP A 554 -8.49 -19.87 3.84
C ASP A 554 -7.39 -19.03 4.53
N ASP A 555 -6.12 -19.28 4.22
CA ASP A 555 -5.01 -18.45 4.72
C ASP A 555 -4.85 -17.15 3.90
N ARG A 556 -5.31 -17.13 2.63
CA ARG A 556 -5.32 -15.97 1.73
C ARG A 556 -6.70 -15.83 1.07
N PRO A 557 -7.78 -15.50 1.80
CA PRO A 557 -9.16 -15.54 1.30
C PRO A 557 -9.53 -14.29 0.49
N TYR A 558 -8.60 -13.75 -0.30
CA TYR A 558 -8.81 -12.54 -1.10
C TYR A 558 -9.20 -12.93 -2.52
N PHE A 559 -10.40 -13.49 -2.68
CA PHE A 559 -10.88 -13.94 -4.00
C PHE A 559 -10.93 -12.77 -5.00
N PHE A 560 -11.34 -11.59 -4.58
CA PHE A 560 -11.43 -10.41 -5.46
C PHE A 560 -10.11 -9.65 -5.67
N ASP A 561 -8.99 -10.13 -5.11
CA ASP A 561 -7.67 -9.58 -5.42
C ASP A 561 -7.19 -10.06 -6.78
N PHE A 562 -7.25 -9.16 -7.75
CA PHE A 562 -6.81 -9.38 -9.12
C PHE A 562 -5.61 -8.50 -9.51
N PHE A 563 -5.15 -7.65 -8.59
CA PHE A 563 -4.18 -6.61 -8.92
C PHE A 563 -2.78 -7.17 -9.14
N ARG A 564 -2.12 -6.73 -10.21
CA ARG A 564 -0.70 -7.00 -10.47
C ARG A 564 0.03 -5.71 -10.78
N TRP A 565 1.12 -5.47 -10.06
CA TRP A 565 2.00 -4.30 -10.30
C TRP A 565 2.54 -4.25 -11.74
N ARG A 566 2.76 -5.40 -12.37
CA ARG A 566 3.22 -5.50 -13.77
C ARG A 566 2.18 -4.97 -14.77
N ALA A 567 0.89 -5.05 -14.45
CA ALA A 567 -0.21 -4.60 -15.31
C ALA A 567 -0.54 -3.10 -15.13
N LEU A 568 -0.10 -2.47 -14.03
CA LEU A 568 -0.43 -1.08 -13.71
C LEU A 568 0.01 -0.07 -14.80
N PRO A 569 1.24 -0.12 -15.37
CA PRO A 569 1.63 0.83 -16.41
C PRO A 569 0.72 0.77 -17.63
N GLU A 570 0.38 -0.44 -18.08
CA GLU A 570 -0.51 -0.66 -19.22
C GLU A 570 -1.92 -0.10 -18.95
N LEU A 571 -2.49 -0.42 -17.78
CA LEU A 571 -3.83 0.04 -17.42
C LEU A 571 -3.92 1.57 -17.27
N LEU A 572 -2.86 2.21 -16.77
CA LEU A 572 -2.76 3.68 -16.69
C LEU A 572 -2.63 4.33 -18.07
N THR A 573 -1.90 3.70 -19.01
CA THR A 573 -1.82 4.22 -20.40
C THR A 573 -3.17 4.15 -21.11
N LEU A 574 -3.98 3.13 -20.80
CA LEU A 574 -5.32 2.93 -21.36
C LEU A 574 -6.42 3.66 -20.57
N ARG A 575 -6.08 4.57 -19.63
CA ARG A 575 -7.05 5.21 -18.72
C ARG A 575 -8.22 5.89 -19.44
N THR A 576 -7.97 6.52 -20.60
CA THR A 576 -8.99 7.23 -21.41
C THR A 576 -9.76 6.31 -22.35
N GLN A 577 -9.38 5.03 -22.43
CA GLN A 577 -9.99 4.00 -23.30
C GLN A 577 -10.67 2.90 -22.46
N GLY A 578 -11.01 3.18 -21.21
CA GLY A 578 -11.68 2.23 -20.31
C GLY A 578 -10.73 1.43 -19.39
N GLY A 579 -9.41 1.53 -19.56
CA GLY A 579 -8.43 0.88 -18.67
C GLY A 579 -8.52 1.33 -17.21
N ALA A 580 -9.04 2.54 -16.96
CA ALA A 580 -9.32 3.04 -15.62
C ALA A 580 -10.45 2.27 -14.91
N ALA A 581 -11.45 1.76 -15.65
CA ALA A 581 -12.52 0.94 -15.07
C ALA A 581 -12.07 -0.51 -14.80
N MET A 582 -10.97 -0.95 -15.43
CA MET A 582 -10.35 -2.26 -15.22
C MET A 582 -9.37 -2.27 -14.04
N LEU A 583 -8.95 -1.10 -13.57
CA LEU A 583 -8.04 -0.95 -12.45
C LEU A 583 -8.74 -1.31 -11.15
N ASP A 584 -8.08 -2.16 -10.39
CA ASP A 584 -8.45 -2.49 -9.03
C ASP A 584 -8.10 -1.31 -8.11
N TRP A 585 -9.04 -0.36 -8.00
CA TRP A 585 -8.83 0.86 -7.23
C TRP A 585 -8.69 0.58 -5.74
N GLY A 586 -9.29 -0.51 -5.23
CA GLY A 586 -9.14 -0.92 -3.84
C GLY A 586 -7.67 -1.03 -3.44
N TYR A 587 -6.91 -1.87 -4.15
CA TYR A 587 -5.48 -2.08 -3.84
C TYR A 587 -4.66 -0.78 -3.91
N LEU A 588 -4.88 0.06 -4.94
CA LEU A 588 -4.16 1.33 -5.11
C LEU A 588 -4.49 2.35 -4.02
N ILE A 589 -5.75 2.42 -3.59
CA ILE A 589 -6.16 3.26 -2.47
C ILE A 589 -5.43 2.81 -1.19
N LEU A 590 -5.30 1.50 -0.95
CA LEU A 590 -4.56 0.98 0.21
C LEU A 590 -3.09 1.41 0.18
N ALA A 591 -2.42 1.19 -0.95
CA ALA A 591 -1.01 1.53 -1.12
C ALA A 591 -0.77 3.04 -1.00
N THR A 592 -1.65 3.86 -1.57
CA THR A 592 -1.57 5.32 -1.47
C THR A 592 -1.81 5.78 -0.04
N THR A 593 -2.80 5.20 0.65
CA THR A 593 -3.08 5.48 2.07
C THR A 593 -1.90 5.07 2.94
N LEU A 594 -1.22 3.95 2.66
CA LEU A 594 0.00 3.56 3.36
C LEU A 594 1.11 4.61 3.20
N VAL A 595 1.34 5.09 1.97
CA VAL A 595 2.36 6.12 1.71
C VAL A 595 2.02 7.41 2.45
N GLN A 596 0.76 7.87 2.38
CA GLN A 596 0.30 9.06 3.10
C GLN A 596 0.43 8.89 4.62
N ALA A 597 -0.02 7.76 5.16
CA ALA A 597 0.09 7.43 6.58
C ALA A 597 1.55 7.36 7.04
N THR A 598 2.46 6.83 6.20
CA THR A 598 3.90 6.79 6.48
C THR A 598 4.48 8.19 6.53
N ILE A 599 4.17 9.04 5.55
CA ILE A 599 4.65 10.43 5.52
C ILE A 599 4.13 11.19 6.74
N LEU A 600 2.82 11.12 7.03
CA LEU A 600 2.21 11.78 8.17
C LEU A 600 2.77 11.27 9.49
N SER A 601 2.97 9.95 9.63
CA SER A 601 3.60 9.34 10.81
C SER A 601 5.02 9.84 11.01
N VAL A 602 5.83 9.88 9.95
CA VAL A 602 7.21 10.41 10.01
C VAL A 602 7.19 11.89 10.41
N VAL A 603 6.33 12.70 9.81
CA VAL A 603 6.18 14.11 10.17
C VAL A 603 5.78 14.25 11.63
N LEU A 604 4.75 13.56 12.11
CA LEU A 604 4.29 13.66 13.50
C LEU A 604 5.31 13.12 14.52
N ILE A 605 6.07 12.09 14.17
CA ILE A 605 7.14 11.55 15.02
C ILE A 605 8.33 12.51 15.09
N LEU A 606 8.72 13.14 13.97
CA LEU A 606 9.91 13.99 13.88
C LEU A 606 9.65 15.48 14.22
N LEU A 607 8.44 15.99 14.01
CA LEU A 607 8.07 17.39 14.22
C LEU A 607 8.35 17.89 15.66
N PRO A 608 8.03 17.14 16.73
CA PRO A 608 8.38 17.54 18.10
C PRO A 608 9.90 17.63 18.34
N LEU A 609 10.71 16.82 17.65
CA LEU A 609 12.17 16.88 17.75
C LEU A 609 12.74 18.13 17.07
N TRP A 610 12.11 18.57 15.97
CA TRP A 610 12.51 19.76 15.24
C TRP A 610 12.11 21.05 15.98
N LEU A 611 10.88 21.11 16.53
CA LEU A 611 10.35 22.26 17.27
C LEU A 611 10.89 22.33 18.72
N GLY A 612 11.16 21.19 19.34
CA GLY A 612 11.55 21.06 20.75
C GLY A 612 13.06 20.91 20.98
N ARG A 613 13.90 21.76 20.37
CA ARG A 613 15.38 21.70 20.43
C ARG A 613 16.00 21.67 21.85
N GLN A 614 15.22 21.90 22.91
CA GLN A 614 15.71 22.03 24.29
C GLN A 614 15.12 21.04 25.33
N ALA A 615 14.28 20.07 24.96
CA ALA A 615 13.50 19.32 25.96
C ALA A 615 13.98 17.88 26.31
N LEU A 616 15.01 17.35 25.66
CA LEU A 616 15.42 15.94 25.84
C LEU A 616 16.89 15.82 26.26
N ALA A 617 17.14 15.22 27.43
CA ALA A 617 18.46 15.03 28.02
C ALA A 617 19.44 14.31 27.07
N ARG A 618 20.72 14.72 27.09
CA ARG A 618 21.83 14.03 26.39
C ARG A 618 22.08 12.68 27.06
N GLY A 619 22.21 11.60 26.27
CA GLY A 619 22.63 10.27 26.78
C GLY A 619 21.58 9.14 26.79
N VAL A 620 20.31 9.40 26.43
CA VAL A 620 19.25 8.36 26.37
C VAL A 620 19.27 7.66 24.99
N PRO A 621 19.14 6.32 24.89
CA PRO A 621 19.09 5.59 23.61
C PRO A 621 17.73 5.76 22.90
N ARG A 622 17.46 6.99 22.43
CA ARG A 622 16.16 7.43 21.86
C ARG A 622 15.67 6.55 20.72
N LEU A 623 16.56 6.15 19.82
CA LEU A 623 16.23 5.29 18.68
C LEU A 623 15.77 3.90 19.13
N ARG A 624 16.41 3.32 20.15
CA ARG A 624 16.06 1.99 20.66
C ARG A 624 14.68 1.98 21.33
N PHE A 625 14.38 3.00 22.13
CA PHE A 625 13.04 3.14 22.72
C PHE A 625 11.98 3.40 21.66
N GLY A 626 12.27 4.23 20.65
CA GLY A 626 11.36 4.44 19.52
C GLY A 626 11.08 3.15 18.75
N LEU A 627 12.12 2.41 18.36
CA LEU A 627 12.00 1.13 17.65
C LEU A 627 11.26 0.08 18.47
N TYR A 628 11.43 0.06 19.79
CA TYR A 628 10.68 -0.82 20.69
C TYR A 628 9.17 -0.57 20.62
N PHE A 629 8.72 0.68 20.78
CA PHE A 629 7.28 1.00 20.71
C PHE A 629 6.72 0.87 19.29
N LEU A 630 7.54 1.11 18.26
CA LEU A 630 7.18 0.83 16.87
C LEU A 630 6.93 -0.67 16.67
N ALA A 631 7.84 -1.53 17.14
CA ALA A 631 7.72 -2.97 17.02
C ALA A 631 6.50 -3.50 17.78
N LEU A 632 6.23 -3.01 18.99
CA LEU A 632 5.04 -3.40 19.76
C LEU A 632 3.74 -3.01 19.07
N GLY A 633 3.63 -1.76 18.62
CA GLY A 633 2.43 -1.26 17.94
C GLY A 633 2.14 -2.03 16.66
N LEU A 634 3.18 -2.37 15.89
CA LEU A 634 3.05 -3.22 14.70
C LEU A 634 2.63 -4.66 15.06
N ALA A 635 3.35 -5.27 16.01
CA ALA A 635 3.17 -6.68 16.36
C ALA A 635 1.78 -6.96 16.96
N PHE A 636 1.27 -6.07 17.81
CA PHE A 636 -0.03 -6.22 18.45
C PHE A 636 -1.15 -6.29 17.39
N LEU A 637 -1.20 -5.29 16.50
CA LEU A 637 -2.26 -5.25 15.48
C LEU A 637 -2.10 -6.30 14.40
N PHE A 638 -0.87 -6.72 14.04
CA PHE A 638 -0.67 -7.83 13.11
C PHE A 638 -1.34 -9.11 13.60
N ILE A 639 -1.10 -9.47 14.87
CA ILE A 639 -1.70 -10.67 15.46
C ILE A 639 -3.21 -10.47 15.65
N GLU A 640 -3.65 -9.33 16.17
CA GLU A 640 -5.08 -9.06 16.39
C GLU A 640 -5.88 -9.13 15.08
N ILE A 641 -5.43 -8.46 14.01
CA ILE A 641 -6.12 -8.46 12.71
C ILE A 641 -6.13 -9.87 12.10
N ALA A 642 -5.01 -10.59 12.13
CA ALA A 642 -4.98 -11.96 11.63
C ALA A 642 -5.94 -12.89 12.39
N PHE A 643 -6.12 -12.67 13.69
CA PHE A 643 -7.09 -13.40 14.50
C PHE A 643 -8.53 -12.97 14.18
N ILE A 644 -8.82 -11.68 14.05
CA ILE A 644 -10.15 -11.21 13.62
C ILE A 644 -10.59 -11.99 12.38
N GLN A 645 -9.72 -12.04 11.37
CA GLN A 645 -10.05 -12.72 10.11
C GLN A 645 -10.23 -14.23 10.27
N ARG A 646 -9.30 -14.93 10.93
CA ARG A 646 -9.46 -16.38 11.17
C ARG A 646 -10.72 -16.73 11.95
N PHE A 647 -11.11 -15.89 12.91
CA PHE A 647 -12.31 -16.11 13.70
C PHE A 647 -13.61 -15.68 12.98
N VAL A 648 -13.54 -14.91 11.87
CA VAL A 648 -14.70 -14.69 10.98
C VAL A 648 -15.22 -16.03 10.46
N LEU A 649 -14.33 -16.91 9.99
CA LEU A 649 -14.68 -18.25 9.54
C LEU A 649 -15.34 -19.08 10.65
N PHE A 650 -14.75 -19.08 11.85
CA PHE A 650 -15.25 -19.90 12.97
C PHE A 650 -16.59 -19.41 13.52
N LEU A 651 -16.75 -18.09 13.69
CA LEU A 651 -17.97 -17.49 14.23
C LEU A 651 -19.08 -17.42 13.19
N GLY A 652 -18.78 -17.61 11.90
CA GLY A 652 -19.78 -17.65 10.83
C GLY A 652 -20.53 -16.33 10.66
N HIS A 653 -19.97 -15.22 11.11
CA HIS A 653 -20.58 -13.90 10.99
C HIS A 653 -19.52 -12.79 11.15
N PRO A 654 -19.22 -12.01 10.09
CA PRO A 654 -18.14 -11.01 10.12
C PRO A 654 -18.29 -9.97 11.24
N LEU A 655 -19.52 -9.47 11.45
CA LEU A 655 -19.81 -8.52 12.53
C LEU A 655 -19.51 -9.08 13.92
N TYR A 656 -19.96 -10.32 14.21
CA TYR A 656 -19.74 -10.94 15.50
C TYR A 656 -18.26 -11.24 15.72
N ALA A 657 -17.57 -11.67 14.67
CA ALA A 657 -16.13 -11.90 14.76
C ALA A 657 -15.35 -10.64 15.07
N VAL A 658 -15.57 -9.55 14.32
CA VAL A 658 -14.91 -8.27 14.63
C VAL A 658 -15.27 -7.82 16.04
N ALA A 659 -16.54 -7.84 16.42
CA ALA A 659 -17.00 -7.38 17.72
C ALA A 659 -16.39 -8.21 18.88
N VAL A 660 -16.53 -9.53 18.84
CA VAL A 660 -16.09 -10.46 19.89
C VAL A 660 -14.57 -10.52 19.97
N VAL A 661 -13.88 -10.60 18.83
CA VAL A 661 -12.42 -10.74 18.80
C VAL A 661 -11.76 -9.44 19.25
N LEU A 662 -12.14 -8.30 18.67
CA LEU A 662 -11.60 -6.99 19.06
C LEU A 662 -11.84 -6.71 20.55
N ALA A 663 -13.07 -6.92 21.02
CA ALA A 663 -13.37 -6.69 22.43
C ALA A 663 -12.70 -7.70 23.36
N GLY A 664 -12.56 -8.95 22.94
CA GLY A 664 -11.79 -9.97 23.63
C GLY A 664 -10.33 -9.55 23.77
N PHE A 665 -9.66 -9.22 22.67
CA PHE A 665 -8.27 -8.78 22.68
C PHE A 665 -8.09 -7.56 23.57
N LEU A 666 -8.91 -6.51 23.41
CA LEU A 666 -8.81 -5.29 24.21
C LEU A 666 -9.11 -5.54 25.70
N ALA A 667 -10.18 -6.26 26.04
CA ALA A 667 -10.52 -6.52 27.44
C ALA A 667 -9.47 -7.37 28.15
N PHE A 668 -9.02 -8.45 27.52
CA PHE A 668 -8.02 -9.36 28.10
C PHE A 668 -6.61 -8.73 28.10
N ALA A 669 -6.22 -7.96 27.08
CA ALA A 669 -5.00 -7.16 27.12
C ALA A 669 -5.06 -6.09 28.21
N GLY A 670 -6.22 -5.49 28.44
CA GLY A 670 -6.45 -4.58 29.57
C GLY A 670 -6.27 -5.26 30.92
N LEU A 671 -6.73 -6.50 31.08
CA LEU A 671 -6.47 -7.31 32.28
C LEU A 671 -4.98 -7.63 32.44
N GLY A 672 -4.32 -8.02 31.34
CA GLY A 672 -2.88 -8.23 31.26
C GLY A 672 -2.07 -7.01 31.73
N SER A 673 -2.48 -5.83 31.28
CA SER A 673 -1.88 -4.56 31.70
C SER A 673 -2.03 -4.30 33.20
N ALA A 674 -3.18 -4.62 33.78
CA ALA A 674 -3.43 -4.43 35.21
C ALA A 674 -2.56 -5.36 36.10
N VAL A 675 -2.27 -6.58 35.63
CA VAL A 675 -1.44 -7.56 36.35
C VAL A 675 0.05 -7.48 36.00
N ALA A 676 0.44 -6.71 34.98
CA ALA A 676 1.82 -6.61 34.51
C ALA A 676 2.84 -6.27 35.63
N ALA A 677 2.47 -5.41 36.58
CA ALA A 677 3.32 -5.09 37.73
C ALA A 677 3.53 -6.29 38.68
N ARG A 678 2.52 -7.14 38.87
CA ARG A 678 2.63 -8.38 39.65
C ARG A 678 3.45 -9.43 38.92
N TRP A 679 3.26 -9.54 37.60
CA TRP A 679 4.06 -10.41 36.73
C TRP A 679 5.55 -10.11 36.81
N MET A 680 5.91 -8.83 36.73
CA MET A 680 7.30 -8.36 36.87
C MET A 680 7.91 -8.73 38.25
N ALA A 681 7.11 -8.72 39.32
CA ALA A 681 7.56 -9.13 40.65
C ALA A 681 7.79 -10.64 40.76
N LEU A 682 6.94 -11.45 40.10
CA LEU A 682 7.04 -12.92 40.05
C LEU A 682 8.21 -13.41 39.18
N ALA A 683 8.58 -12.69 38.11
CA ALA A 683 9.63 -13.08 37.16
C ALA A 683 11.08 -12.95 37.68
N GLY A 684 11.30 -13.02 39.01
CA GLY A 684 12.61 -13.27 39.62
C GLY A 684 13.62 -12.12 39.55
N GLY A 685 13.19 -10.88 39.82
CA GLY A 685 14.14 -9.77 40.05
C GLY A 685 13.67 -8.34 39.80
N GLY A 686 12.37 -8.09 39.56
CA GLY A 686 11.83 -6.73 39.38
C GLY A 686 12.31 -6.01 38.11
N SER A 687 13.04 -6.69 37.22
CA SER A 687 13.52 -6.13 35.95
C SER A 687 12.40 -6.08 34.92
N PRO A 688 12.02 -4.89 34.40
CA PRO A 688 10.99 -4.76 33.37
C PRO A 688 11.34 -5.54 32.10
N VAL A 689 12.62 -5.57 31.72
CA VAL A 689 13.09 -6.24 30.49
C VAL A 689 12.93 -7.75 30.57
N ARG A 690 13.24 -8.37 31.72
CA ARG A 690 13.01 -9.81 31.93
C ARG A 690 11.52 -10.15 31.93
N GLY A 691 10.69 -9.32 32.56
CA GLY A 691 9.23 -9.48 32.55
C GLY A 691 8.65 -9.43 31.13
N ILE A 692 9.13 -8.49 30.31
CA ILE A 692 8.78 -8.38 28.88
C ILE A 692 9.24 -9.62 28.11
N ALA A 693 10.50 -10.04 28.26
CA ALA A 693 11.06 -11.18 27.54
C ALA A 693 10.29 -12.48 27.83
N LEU A 694 9.92 -12.74 29.10
CA LEU A 694 9.14 -13.91 29.47
C LEU A 694 7.72 -13.86 28.89
N ALA A 695 7.06 -12.70 28.93
CA ALA A 695 5.73 -12.53 28.31
C ALA A 695 5.81 -12.77 26.79
N VAL A 696 6.84 -12.24 26.12
CA VAL A 696 7.07 -12.44 24.68
C VAL A 696 7.32 -13.89 24.31
N VAL A 697 8.07 -14.66 25.12
CA VAL A 697 8.25 -16.10 24.89
C VAL A 697 6.91 -16.83 24.97
N VAL A 698 6.07 -16.50 25.95
CA VAL A 698 4.73 -17.09 26.05
C VAL A 698 3.86 -16.72 24.84
N ILE A 699 3.90 -15.46 24.39
CA ILE A 699 3.21 -15.03 23.16
C ILE A 699 3.68 -15.86 21.97
N ALA A 700 5.00 -16.02 21.76
CA ALA A 700 5.54 -16.79 20.65
C ALA A 700 5.13 -18.26 20.69
N CYS A 701 5.16 -18.89 21.87
CA CYS A 701 4.68 -20.27 22.04
C CYS A 701 3.19 -20.40 21.72
N LEU A 702 2.34 -19.50 22.25
CA LEU A 702 0.90 -19.51 21.97
C LEU A 702 0.60 -19.28 20.49
N CYS A 703 1.26 -18.32 19.83
CA CYS A 703 1.11 -18.10 18.40
C CYS A 703 1.50 -19.34 17.58
N ALA A 704 2.64 -19.99 17.91
CA ALA A 704 3.05 -21.22 17.25
C ALA A 704 2.03 -22.36 17.45
N THR A 705 1.50 -22.52 18.68
CA THR A 705 0.43 -23.48 18.95
C THR A 705 -0.82 -23.18 18.14
N TYR A 706 -1.24 -21.92 18.07
CA TYR A 706 -2.43 -21.52 17.33
C TYR A 706 -2.29 -21.69 15.82
N LEU A 707 -1.12 -21.39 15.24
CA LEU A 707 -0.87 -21.62 13.82
C LEU A 707 -1.02 -23.10 13.44
N LEU A 708 -0.63 -24.02 14.33
CA LEU A 708 -0.72 -25.46 14.09
C LEU A 708 -2.09 -26.06 14.46
N ALA A 709 -2.73 -25.56 15.52
CA ALA A 709 -3.92 -26.20 16.09
C ALA A 709 -5.25 -25.59 15.62
N LEU A 710 -5.30 -24.27 15.30
CA LEU A 710 -6.56 -23.59 14.97
C LEU A 710 -7.34 -24.25 13.82
N PRO A 711 -6.72 -24.64 12.69
CA PRO A 711 -7.47 -25.23 11.57
C PRO A 711 -8.25 -26.48 12.01
N SER A 712 -7.57 -27.44 12.66
CA SER A 712 -8.19 -28.68 13.12
C SER A 712 -9.18 -28.50 14.28
N VAL A 713 -9.07 -27.41 15.03
CA VAL A 713 -10.03 -27.04 16.08
C VAL A 713 -11.30 -26.46 15.45
N PHE A 714 -11.16 -25.57 14.47
CA PHE A 714 -12.28 -24.96 13.77
C PHE A 714 -13.10 -26.00 13.03
N GLU A 715 -12.48 -26.89 12.26
CA GLU A 715 -13.18 -27.99 11.57
C GLU A 715 -14.07 -28.82 12.51
N ARG A 716 -13.58 -29.15 13.71
CA ARG A 716 -14.31 -29.99 14.67
C ARG A 716 -15.40 -29.26 15.44
N LEU A 717 -15.27 -27.95 15.62
CA LEU A 717 -16.14 -27.15 16.48
C LEU A 717 -17.08 -26.23 15.67
N LEU A 718 -17.01 -26.26 14.35
CA LEU A 718 -17.78 -25.38 13.46
C LEU A 718 -19.29 -25.59 13.55
N ALA A 719 -19.74 -26.79 13.94
CA ALA A 719 -21.16 -27.13 14.09
C ALA A 719 -21.78 -26.70 15.43
N LEU A 720 -21.00 -26.08 16.34
CA LEU A 720 -21.53 -25.63 17.63
C LEU A 720 -22.43 -24.40 17.50
N THR A 721 -23.31 -24.21 18.50
CA THR A 721 -24.15 -23.00 18.61
C THR A 721 -23.29 -21.73 18.72
N ASP A 722 -23.82 -20.59 18.26
CA ASP A 722 -23.12 -19.30 18.29
C ASP A 722 -22.62 -18.91 19.69
N ALA A 723 -23.42 -19.16 20.72
CA ALA A 723 -23.03 -18.88 22.11
C ALA A 723 -21.80 -19.70 22.55
N ALA A 724 -21.74 -20.97 22.14
CA ALA A 724 -20.60 -21.83 22.41
C ALA A 724 -19.37 -21.37 21.60
N LYS A 725 -19.52 -21.05 20.32
CA LYS A 725 -18.45 -20.51 19.47
C LYS A 725 -17.86 -19.22 20.04
N ILE A 726 -18.71 -18.27 20.44
CA ILE A 726 -18.29 -17.02 21.09
C ILE A 726 -17.50 -17.30 22.36
N SER A 727 -17.99 -18.21 23.21
CA SER A 727 -17.33 -18.57 24.48
C SER A 727 -15.96 -19.20 24.24
N ILE A 728 -15.86 -20.11 23.27
CA ILE A 728 -14.60 -20.77 22.88
C ILE A 728 -13.63 -19.74 22.28
N ALA A 729 -14.11 -18.85 21.41
CA ALA A 729 -13.29 -17.79 20.83
C ALA A 729 -12.68 -16.89 21.92
N LEU A 730 -13.50 -16.44 22.88
CA LEU A 730 -13.00 -15.65 24.01
C LEU A 730 -12.00 -16.43 24.88
N LEU A 731 -12.24 -17.73 25.12
CA LEU A 731 -11.32 -18.58 25.87
C LEU A 731 -9.96 -18.74 25.18
N MET A 732 -9.95 -18.85 23.85
CA MET A 732 -8.72 -18.96 23.05
C MET A 732 -7.99 -17.61 22.95
N ILE A 733 -8.72 -16.50 22.85
CA ILE A 733 -8.11 -15.16 22.77
C ILE A 733 -7.52 -14.75 24.12
N ALA A 734 -8.20 -15.06 25.22
CA ALA A 734 -7.85 -14.63 26.57
C ALA A 734 -6.38 -14.80 26.96
N PRO A 735 -5.75 -16.00 26.89
CA PRO A 735 -4.37 -16.18 27.31
C PRO A 735 -3.41 -15.33 26.47
N LEU A 736 -3.55 -15.36 25.15
CA LEU A 736 -2.68 -14.61 24.24
C LEU A 736 -2.80 -13.10 24.47
N ALA A 737 -4.02 -12.58 24.51
CA ALA A 737 -4.27 -11.16 24.70
C ALA A 737 -3.79 -10.65 26.07
N VAL A 738 -3.97 -11.44 27.15
CA VAL A 738 -3.41 -11.12 28.48
C VAL A 738 -1.90 -10.90 28.41
N PHE A 739 -1.14 -11.80 27.77
CA PHE A 739 0.31 -11.62 27.66
C PHE A 739 0.67 -10.48 26.70
N MET A 740 -0.04 -10.29 25.59
CA MET A 740 0.16 -9.17 24.66
C MET A 740 -0.08 -7.80 25.29
N GLY A 741 -0.93 -7.71 26.31
CA GLY A 741 -1.19 -6.49 27.08
C GLY A 741 -0.10 -6.08 28.08
N MET A 742 0.91 -6.91 28.32
CA MET A 742 1.96 -6.65 29.31
C MET A 742 3.17 -5.85 28.79
N PRO A 743 3.71 -6.08 27.57
CA PRO A 743 4.91 -5.41 27.09
C PRO A 743 4.80 -3.88 27.09
N PHE A 744 3.71 -3.33 26.54
CA PHE A 744 3.53 -1.88 26.42
C PHE A 744 3.62 -1.12 27.76
N PRO A 745 2.82 -1.44 28.80
CA PRO A 745 2.90 -0.73 30.08
C PRO A 745 4.22 -0.97 30.83
N LEU A 746 4.85 -2.16 30.69
CA LEU A 746 6.17 -2.44 31.28
C LEU A 746 7.26 -1.60 30.62
N GLY A 747 7.25 -1.51 29.29
CA GLY A 747 8.17 -0.68 28.52
C GLY A 747 7.99 0.81 28.83
N LEU A 748 6.74 1.28 28.93
CA LEU A 748 6.45 2.68 29.26
C LEU A 748 6.86 3.03 30.70
N SER A 749 6.70 2.09 31.65
CA SER A 749 7.21 2.25 33.02
C SER A 749 8.74 2.32 33.05
N HIS A 750 9.43 1.46 32.30
CA HIS A 750 10.89 1.45 32.21
C HIS A 750 11.41 2.76 31.59
N VAL A 751 10.87 3.17 30.44
CA VAL A 751 11.25 4.42 29.79
C VAL A 751 10.88 5.63 30.64
N GLY A 752 9.76 5.58 31.36
CA GLY A 752 9.36 6.61 32.33
C GLY A 752 10.37 6.83 33.46
N THR A 753 11.08 5.78 33.89
CA THR A 753 12.19 5.91 34.86
C THR A 753 13.44 6.55 34.27
N CYS A 754 13.72 6.32 32.98
CA CYS A 754 14.88 6.92 32.30
C CYS A 754 14.62 8.35 31.80
N SER A 755 13.42 8.62 31.28
CA SER A 755 13.02 9.90 30.69
C SER A 755 11.50 10.06 30.68
N GLN A 756 10.97 10.78 31.68
CA GLN A 756 9.54 11.13 31.71
C GLN A 756 9.10 12.01 30.54
N ALA A 757 10.02 12.75 29.91
CA ALA A 757 9.73 13.57 28.74
C ALA A 757 9.44 12.72 27.48
N PHE A 758 9.90 11.46 27.46
CA PHE A 758 9.72 10.54 26.33
C PHE A 758 8.37 9.82 26.36
N VAL A 759 7.70 9.72 27.51
CA VAL A 759 6.43 8.97 27.65
C VAL A 759 5.34 9.40 26.65
N PRO A 760 5.06 10.69 26.42
CA PRO A 760 4.11 11.10 25.38
C PRO A 760 4.56 10.75 23.96
N TRP A 761 5.88 10.73 23.74
CA TRP A 761 6.45 10.41 22.43
C TRP A 761 6.38 8.90 22.14
N ALA A 762 6.63 8.05 23.14
CA ALA A 762 6.40 6.62 23.07
C ALA A 762 4.94 6.29 22.71
N TRP A 763 3.98 6.99 23.33
CA TRP A 763 2.56 6.87 22.99
C TRP A 763 2.28 7.26 21.53
N GLY A 764 2.83 8.39 21.07
CA GLY A 764 2.68 8.83 19.68
C GLY A 764 3.31 7.87 18.66
N ILE A 765 4.49 7.32 18.94
CA ILE A 765 5.17 6.33 18.08
C ILE A 765 4.33 5.05 18.01
N ASN A 766 3.87 4.55 19.15
CA ASN A 766 3.00 3.36 19.18
C ASN A 766 1.70 3.60 18.39
N GLY A 767 1.06 4.76 18.56
CA GLY A 767 -0.12 5.14 17.79
C GLY A 767 0.14 5.19 16.28
N CYS A 768 1.27 5.78 15.84
CA CYS A 768 1.66 5.80 14.43
C CYS A 768 1.96 4.38 13.90
N ALA A 769 2.62 3.54 14.70
CA ALA A 769 2.88 2.15 14.36
C ALA A 769 1.59 1.35 14.17
N SER A 770 0.59 1.60 15.01
CA SER A 770 -0.76 1.07 14.85
C SER A 770 -1.41 1.50 13.52
N VAL A 771 -1.18 2.74 13.05
CA VAL A 771 -1.70 3.17 11.72
C VAL A 771 -1.14 2.30 10.63
N LEU A 772 0.20 2.19 10.63
CA LEU A 772 0.93 1.51 9.59
C LEU A 772 0.60 0.03 9.61
N SER A 773 0.44 -0.58 10.79
CA SER A 773 0.12 -2.00 10.89
C SER A 773 -1.27 -2.35 10.41
N ALA A 774 -2.30 -1.53 10.66
CA ALA A 774 -3.64 -1.84 10.15
C ALA A 774 -3.65 -2.02 8.62
N ILE A 775 -2.94 -1.13 7.92
CA ILE A 775 -2.82 -1.17 6.46
C ILE A 775 -1.85 -2.26 6.00
N LEU A 776 -0.69 -2.35 6.65
CA LEU A 776 0.38 -3.28 6.28
C LEU A 776 -0.01 -4.74 6.57
N ALA A 777 -0.81 -5.01 7.61
CA ALA A 777 -1.33 -6.35 7.91
C ALA A 777 -2.19 -6.87 6.77
N VAL A 778 -3.11 -6.05 6.25
CA VAL A 778 -3.96 -6.41 5.11
C VAL A 778 -3.11 -6.63 3.87
N LEU A 779 -2.19 -5.71 3.54
CA LEU A 779 -1.30 -5.88 2.39
C LEU A 779 -0.42 -7.15 2.50
N ILE A 780 0.13 -7.44 3.67
CA ILE A 780 0.91 -8.66 3.90
C ILE A 780 0.01 -9.90 3.79
N ALA A 781 -1.18 -9.89 4.39
CA ALA A 781 -2.13 -10.99 4.31
C ALA A 781 -2.55 -11.26 2.85
N MET A 782 -2.73 -10.21 2.05
CA MET A 782 -3.06 -10.32 0.63
C MET A 782 -1.94 -10.95 -0.21
N HIS A 783 -0.68 -10.97 0.23
CA HIS A 783 0.43 -11.55 -0.54
C HIS A 783 1.01 -12.84 0.05
N ILE A 784 1.08 -12.92 1.38
CA ILE A 784 1.76 -13.99 2.14
C ILE A 784 0.75 -14.82 2.96
N GLY A 785 -0.48 -14.34 3.14
CA GLY A 785 -1.51 -14.98 3.96
C GLY A 785 -1.45 -14.61 5.44
N PHE A 786 -2.48 -14.97 6.20
CA PHE A 786 -2.59 -14.67 7.64
C PHE A 786 -1.50 -15.35 8.47
N THR A 787 -1.06 -16.55 8.06
CA THR A 787 0.07 -17.22 8.70
C THR A 787 1.32 -16.33 8.64
N GLY A 788 1.60 -15.73 7.48
CA GLY A 788 2.72 -14.79 7.31
C GLY A 788 2.61 -13.57 8.24
N VAL A 789 1.42 -12.99 8.38
CA VAL A 789 1.19 -11.84 9.27
C VAL A 789 1.48 -12.20 10.73
N VAL A 790 0.97 -13.34 11.22
CA VAL A 790 1.21 -13.81 12.60
C VAL A 790 2.69 -14.10 12.84
N VAL A 791 3.39 -14.72 11.87
CA VAL A 791 4.83 -14.99 11.97
C VAL A 791 5.62 -13.68 12.05
N ILE A 792 5.34 -12.70 11.19
CA ILE A 792 6.00 -11.40 11.23
C ILE A 792 5.71 -10.67 12.55
N GLY A 793 4.45 -10.67 13.01
CA GLY A 793 4.07 -10.11 14.31
C GLY A 793 4.82 -10.78 15.48
N THR A 794 4.98 -12.10 15.44
CA THR A 794 5.73 -12.86 16.45
C THR A 794 7.23 -12.51 16.44
N ILE A 795 7.83 -12.38 15.25
CA ILE A 795 9.23 -11.94 15.11
C ILE A 795 9.42 -10.53 15.69
N LEU A 796 8.50 -9.60 15.40
CA LEU A 796 8.54 -8.24 15.94
C LEU A 796 8.46 -8.24 17.49
N TYR A 797 7.60 -9.08 18.08
CA TYR A 797 7.57 -9.27 19.53
C TYR A 797 8.89 -9.81 20.08
N LEU A 798 9.50 -10.81 19.43
CA LEU A 798 10.78 -11.41 19.85
C LEU A 798 11.96 -10.43 19.80
N VAL A 799 11.97 -9.52 18.82
CA VAL A 799 13.01 -8.48 18.68
C VAL A 799 12.85 -7.36 19.72
N ALA A 800 11.62 -7.06 20.16
CA ALA A 800 11.33 -5.97 21.10
C ALA A 800 12.19 -5.99 22.40
N PRO A 801 12.28 -7.09 23.19
CA PRO A 801 13.10 -7.10 24.40
C PRO A 801 14.60 -6.89 24.13
N ALA A 802 15.12 -7.32 22.98
CA ALA A 802 16.53 -7.11 22.61
C ALA A 802 16.85 -5.63 22.39
N LEU A 803 15.88 -4.82 21.94
CA LEU A 803 16.04 -3.37 21.79
C LEU A 803 16.18 -2.65 23.14
N LEU A 804 15.64 -3.23 24.22
CA LEU A 804 15.79 -2.71 25.59
C LEU A 804 17.04 -3.27 26.30
N ALA A 805 17.53 -4.44 25.89
CA ALA A 805 18.75 -5.03 26.41
C ALA A 805 19.98 -4.14 26.10
N GLY A 806 20.76 -3.81 27.13
CA GLY A 806 21.95 -2.96 27.02
C GLY A 806 21.71 -1.44 27.13
N ALA A 807 20.47 -0.99 27.37
CA ALA A 807 20.19 0.41 27.74
C ALA A 807 20.38 0.71 29.24
N GLY A 808 20.35 -0.33 30.10
CA GLY A 808 20.39 -0.21 31.57
C GLY A 808 21.77 -0.44 32.22
N ASP A 809 22.64 -1.28 31.65
CA ASP A 809 23.85 -1.77 32.36
C ASP A 809 25.06 -0.80 32.35
N ARG A 810 24.90 0.43 31.87
CA ARG A 810 25.98 1.45 31.92
C ARG A 810 25.69 2.65 32.82
N TYR A 811 24.52 2.70 33.46
CA TYR A 811 24.13 3.86 34.29
C TYR A 811 24.15 3.62 35.79
N ASP A 812 24.30 2.37 36.23
CA ASP A 812 24.61 2.04 37.62
C ASP A 812 26.05 1.50 37.70
N GLN A 813 26.85 2.10 38.57
CA GLN A 813 28.28 1.84 38.85
C GLN A 813 29.30 2.65 38.02
N LYS A 814 29.52 3.90 38.44
CA LYS A 814 30.82 4.37 38.99
C LYS A 814 30.77 5.89 39.17
N THR A 815 30.57 6.32 40.40
CA THR A 815 31.03 7.64 40.85
C THR A 815 31.78 7.44 42.17
N PRO A 816 33.11 7.41 42.17
CA PRO A 816 33.88 7.77 43.35
C PRO A 816 34.07 9.29 43.39
N PRO A 817 34.10 9.91 44.58
CA PRO A 817 34.22 11.34 44.74
C PRO A 817 35.69 11.79 44.61
N GLY A 818 35.88 12.91 43.91
CA GLY A 818 37.06 13.77 44.03
C GLY A 818 38.34 13.25 43.38
N LEU A 819 38.82 13.96 42.36
CA LEU A 819 40.25 14.23 42.18
C LEU A 819 40.44 15.33 41.12
N VAL A 820 41.29 16.27 41.51
CA VAL A 820 41.77 17.46 40.79
C VAL A 820 42.37 17.08 39.43
N PRO A 821 42.20 17.87 38.36
CA PRO A 821 42.83 17.56 37.08
C PRO A 821 44.33 17.86 37.14
N ASP A 822 45.13 16.80 37.14
CA ASP A 822 46.59 16.87 36.99
C ASP A 822 46.95 17.19 35.53
N ARG A 823 47.62 18.31 35.35
CA ARG A 823 48.27 18.73 34.11
C ARG A 823 49.63 18.06 34.07
N ASN A 824 49.76 16.91 33.40
CA ASN A 824 50.95 16.50 32.65
C ASN A 824 50.85 15.04 32.21
N ARG A 825 50.56 14.82 30.92
CA ARG A 825 51.10 13.68 30.17
C ARG A 825 51.19 14.05 28.68
N ALA A 826 52.40 13.93 28.16
CA ALA A 826 52.83 14.34 26.83
C ALA A 826 52.13 13.56 25.71
N PRO A 827 51.89 14.19 24.54
CA PRO A 827 51.48 13.49 23.34
C PRO A 827 52.68 12.76 22.71
N ALA A 828 52.42 11.54 22.23
CA ALA A 828 53.35 10.73 21.46
C ALA A 828 53.52 11.30 20.03
N GLY A 829 54.78 11.37 19.57
CA GLY A 829 55.25 11.16 18.19
C GLY A 829 54.82 12.15 17.10
N PRO A 830 55.75 12.67 16.27
CA PRO A 830 55.41 13.62 15.21
C PRO A 830 54.67 12.90 14.07
N ILE A 831 53.44 13.35 13.80
CA ILE A 831 52.78 13.11 12.52
C ILE A 831 53.53 13.95 11.49
N ALA A 832 53.95 13.31 10.39
CA ALA A 832 54.64 13.95 9.28
C ALA A 832 53.92 15.23 8.82
N LYS A 833 54.69 16.30 8.62
CA LYS A 833 54.22 17.53 7.97
C LYS A 833 53.56 17.17 6.63
N LYS A 834 52.28 17.54 6.46
CA LYS A 834 51.68 17.72 5.13
C LYS A 834 52.35 18.92 4.44
N PRO A 835 52.62 18.84 3.13
CA PRO A 835 53.25 19.92 2.37
C PRO A 835 52.33 21.16 2.31
N ASP A 836 52.93 22.32 2.11
CA ASP A 836 52.26 23.62 1.94
C ASP A 836 51.80 23.79 0.47
N PRO A 837 50.50 23.69 0.16
CA PRO A 837 50.02 23.65 -1.23
C PRO A 837 50.19 24.98 -1.98
N ALA A 838 50.38 26.09 -1.26
CA ALA A 838 50.52 27.41 -1.88
C ALA A 838 51.91 27.65 -2.48
N GLY A 839 52.95 26.98 -1.95
CA GLY A 839 54.32 27.04 -2.49
C GLY A 839 54.50 26.22 -3.77
N GLU A 840 53.94 25.01 -3.82
CA GLU A 840 54.05 24.09 -4.97
C GLU A 840 53.31 24.60 -6.23
N TRP A 841 52.23 25.36 -6.07
CA TRP A 841 51.44 25.84 -7.21
C TRP A 841 52.19 26.92 -8.03
N ALA A 842 52.89 27.83 -7.37
CA ALA A 842 53.73 28.84 -8.01
C ALA A 842 55.00 28.25 -8.64
N ASP A 843 55.50 27.15 -8.09
CA ASP A 843 56.67 26.43 -8.62
C ASP A 843 56.30 25.54 -9.82
N ARG A 844 55.11 24.91 -9.84
CA ARG A 844 54.57 24.21 -11.02
C ARG A 844 54.32 25.14 -12.23
N ILE A 845 53.99 26.41 -11.99
CA ILE A 845 53.89 27.43 -13.05
C ILE A 845 55.29 27.84 -13.57
N ARG A 846 56.28 27.97 -12.67
CA ARG A 846 57.66 28.34 -13.03
C ARG A 846 58.44 27.22 -13.71
N GLU A 847 58.13 25.96 -13.43
CA GLU A 847 58.76 24.78 -14.05
C GLU A 847 58.10 24.36 -15.38
N GLY A 848 57.09 25.09 -15.87
CA GLY A 848 56.42 24.79 -17.14
C GLY A 848 55.44 23.60 -17.08
N MET A 849 55.03 23.16 -15.88
CA MET A 849 54.16 22.00 -15.65
C MET A 849 52.65 22.32 -15.70
N MET A 850 52.24 23.57 -15.97
CA MET A 850 50.83 23.92 -16.22
C MET A 850 50.62 24.13 -17.72
N SER A 851 50.38 23.04 -18.43
CA SER A 851 50.12 23.03 -19.85
C SER A 851 48.63 23.18 -20.20
N LEU A 852 47.76 23.48 -19.23
CA LEU A 852 46.33 23.74 -19.43
C LEU A 852 46.00 25.23 -19.26
N ALA A 853 45.42 25.84 -20.28
CA ALA A 853 44.99 27.24 -20.27
C ALA A 853 43.52 27.42 -19.86
N LEU A 854 42.70 26.37 -20.03
CA LEU A 854 41.26 26.41 -19.79
C LEU A 854 40.73 25.05 -19.38
N VAL A 855 39.83 25.04 -18.38
CA VAL A 855 39.06 23.87 -17.98
C VAL A 855 37.57 24.22 -18.07
N ALA A 856 36.79 23.37 -18.72
CA ALA A 856 35.35 23.54 -18.82
C ALA A 856 34.62 22.22 -18.53
N HIS A 857 33.55 22.30 -17.75
CA HIS A 857 32.63 21.17 -17.58
C HIS A 857 31.29 21.50 -18.24
N CYS A 858 30.78 20.56 -19.04
CA CYS A 858 29.49 20.64 -19.71
C CYS A 858 28.51 19.60 -19.13
N ASP A 859 27.51 20.08 -18.39
CA ASP A 859 26.33 19.28 -18.03
C ASP A 859 25.50 19.03 -19.29
N TRP A 860 25.25 17.76 -19.60
CA TRP A 860 24.79 17.37 -20.93
C TRP A 860 23.42 16.69 -20.92
N SER A 861 22.62 17.01 -21.92
CA SER A 861 21.27 16.47 -22.07
C SER A 861 20.88 16.37 -23.53
N ILE A 862 19.92 15.50 -23.82
CA ILE A 862 19.26 15.47 -25.13
C ILE A 862 18.52 16.79 -25.42
N ASP A 863 18.03 17.45 -24.38
CA ASP A 863 17.35 18.74 -24.46
C ASP A 863 18.38 19.87 -24.50
N ARG A 864 18.44 20.59 -25.62
CA ARG A 864 19.37 21.71 -25.83
C ARG A 864 19.25 22.80 -24.76
N GLN A 865 18.06 23.00 -24.19
CA GLN A 865 17.83 24.03 -23.16
C GLN A 865 18.42 23.67 -21.79
N LYS A 866 18.74 22.39 -21.59
CA LYS A 866 19.34 21.86 -20.36
C LYS A 866 20.85 21.70 -20.44
N ARG A 867 21.48 22.06 -21.57
CA ARG A 867 22.93 21.96 -21.71
C ARG A 867 23.59 23.21 -21.17
N TRP A 868 24.27 23.07 -20.04
CA TRP A 868 24.95 24.17 -19.35
C TRP A 868 26.43 23.86 -19.18
N LYS A 869 27.25 24.90 -19.18
CA LYS A 869 28.69 24.77 -18.94
C LYS A 869 29.18 25.78 -17.93
N CYS A 870 30.20 25.39 -17.18
CA CYS A 870 30.96 26.28 -16.31
C CYS A 870 32.43 26.22 -16.74
N VAL A 871 33.11 27.36 -16.73
CA VAL A 871 34.44 27.52 -17.33
C VAL A 871 35.38 28.19 -16.34
N ALA A 872 36.58 27.62 -16.16
CA ALA A 872 37.71 28.21 -15.49
C ALA A 872 38.81 28.55 -16.51
N VAL A 873 39.28 29.79 -16.51
CA VAL A 873 40.38 30.25 -17.37
C VAL A 873 41.59 30.55 -16.51
N CYS A 874 42.77 30.04 -16.88
CA CYS A 874 44.01 30.38 -16.20
C CYS A 874 44.51 31.75 -16.69
N ASP A 875 44.82 32.66 -15.77
CA ASP A 875 45.40 33.99 -16.07
C ASP A 875 46.93 34.04 -15.97
N GLY A 876 47.57 32.87 -15.80
CA GLY A 876 49.01 32.72 -15.56
C GLY A 876 49.38 32.66 -14.07
N SER A 877 48.43 32.90 -13.16
CA SER A 877 48.66 32.84 -11.70
C SER A 877 47.51 32.25 -10.89
N ARG A 878 46.29 32.20 -11.45
CA ARG A 878 45.06 31.67 -10.81
C ARG A 878 44.07 31.16 -11.86
N TRP A 879 43.15 30.29 -11.42
CA TRP A 879 41.95 29.92 -12.15
C TRP A 879 40.82 30.93 -11.91
N ILE A 880 40.31 31.57 -12.96
CA ILE A 880 39.16 32.48 -12.88
C ILE A 880 37.91 31.75 -13.34
N ILE A 881 36.98 31.49 -12.42
CA ILE A 881 35.71 30.80 -12.72
C ILE A 881 34.67 31.81 -13.19
N SER A 882 34.07 31.54 -14.34
CA SER A 882 32.93 32.30 -14.87
C SER A 882 31.60 31.74 -14.40
N ALA A 883 30.56 32.58 -14.33
CA ALA A 883 29.21 32.12 -14.05
C ALA A 883 28.75 31.07 -15.08
N PRO A 884 27.94 30.06 -14.68
CA PRO A 884 27.45 29.04 -15.60
C PRO A 884 26.61 29.64 -16.72
N GLU A 885 26.83 29.18 -17.95
CA GLU A 885 26.16 29.69 -19.15
C GLU A 885 25.68 28.55 -20.05
N PRO A 886 24.67 28.76 -20.92
CA PRO A 886 24.21 27.73 -21.83
C PRO A 886 25.26 27.37 -22.89
N VAL A 887 25.37 26.09 -23.24
CA VAL A 887 26.29 25.58 -24.26
C VAL A 887 26.04 26.24 -25.63
N SER A 888 24.76 26.51 -25.96
CA SER A 888 24.32 27.10 -27.22
C SER A 888 24.66 26.22 -28.44
N ASP A 889 25.30 26.76 -29.47
CA ASP A 889 25.66 26.00 -30.68
C ASP A 889 26.84 25.04 -30.43
N THR A 890 26.63 23.76 -30.71
CA THR A 890 27.60 22.68 -30.50
C THR A 890 28.70 22.64 -31.55
N ALA A 891 28.41 23.04 -32.80
CA ALA A 891 29.39 23.02 -33.88
C ALA A 891 30.57 23.97 -33.61
N THR A 892 30.30 25.09 -32.93
CA THR A 892 31.30 26.10 -32.57
C THR A 892 31.76 26.02 -31.12
N LEU A 893 31.32 25.02 -30.33
CA LEU A 893 31.60 24.96 -28.90
C LEU A 893 33.09 24.89 -28.57
N LEU A 894 33.81 23.90 -29.12
CA LEU A 894 35.24 23.70 -28.85
C LEU A 894 36.10 24.88 -29.38
N PRO A 895 35.89 25.41 -30.60
CA PRO A 895 36.53 26.64 -31.04
C PRO A 895 36.29 27.84 -30.11
N ARG A 896 35.05 28.06 -29.66
CA ARG A 896 34.72 29.16 -28.73
C ARG A 896 35.38 29.00 -27.37
N LEU A 897 35.54 27.76 -26.88
CA LEU A 897 36.27 27.50 -25.64
C LEU A 897 37.77 27.78 -25.82
N ARG A 898 38.40 27.28 -26.89
CA ARG A 898 39.81 27.58 -27.21
C ARG A 898 40.09 29.09 -27.23
N GLN A 899 39.21 29.88 -27.86
CA GLN A 899 39.34 31.33 -27.94
C GLN A 899 39.24 32.07 -26.60
N ARG A 900 38.75 31.44 -25.53
CA ARG A 900 38.66 32.03 -24.19
C ARG A 900 39.94 31.87 -23.38
N ALA A 901 40.87 31.00 -23.80
CA ALA A 901 42.17 30.87 -23.17
C ALA A 901 42.92 32.20 -23.23
N LYS A 902 43.49 32.64 -22.10
CA LYS A 902 44.26 33.89 -22.00
C LYS A 902 45.77 33.69 -22.09
N ILE A 903 46.21 32.43 -21.96
CA ILE A 903 47.59 31.99 -22.02
C ILE A 903 47.70 30.86 -23.03
N ASP A 904 48.91 30.60 -23.53
CA ASP A 904 49.17 29.51 -24.45
C ASP A 904 49.18 28.17 -23.70
N GLY A 905 48.32 27.23 -24.09
CA GLY A 905 48.10 25.98 -23.39
C GLY A 905 46.93 25.16 -23.95
N ALA A 906 46.74 23.95 -23.44
CA ALA A 906 45.66 23.03 -23.80
C ALA A 906 44.31 23.43 -23.16
N THR A 907 43.23 23.01 -23.79
CA THR A 907 41.86 23.15 -23.30
C THR A 907 41.32 21.79 -22.88
N LEU A 908 40.96 21.62 -21.60
CA LEU A 908 40.33 20.40 -21.10
C LEU A 908 38.81 20.61 -20.96
N VAL A 909 38.02 19.75 -21.62
CA VAL A 909 36.56 19.82 -21.62
C VAL A 909 35.96 18.50 -21.14
N GLY A 910 35.27 18.55 -20.01
CA GLY A 910 34.49 17.44 -19.45
C GLY A 910 33.05 17.45 -19.94
N PHE A 911 32.48 16.29 -20.22
CA PHE A 911 31.07 16.14 -20.57
C PHE A 911 30.35 15.09 -19.71
N ASP A 912 29.10 15.39 -19.31
CA ASP A 912 28.21 14.44 -18.62
C ASP A 912 27.51 13.47 -19.59
N PHE A 913 28.30 12.67 -20.29
CA PHE A 913 27.84 11.50 -21.03
C PHE A 913 28.96 10.45 -21.17
N PRO A 914 28.63 9.16 -21.32
CA PRO A 914 29.60 8.10 -21.54
C PRO A 914 30.51 8.33 -22.74
N ILE A 915 31.82 8.14 -22.57
CA ILE A 915 32.81 8.11 -23.65
C ILE A 915 33.54 6.76 -23.56
N GLY A 916 33.13 5.83 -24.43
CA GLY A 916 33.63 4.46 -24.48
C GLY A 916 32.52 3.42 -24.64
N LEU A 917 32.90 2.18 -24.86
CA LEU A 917 32.01 1.03 -25.03
C LEU A 917 32.43 -0.14 -24.14
N PRO A 918 31.48 -0.95 -23.63
CA PRO A 918 31.81 -2.18 -22.93
C PRO A 918 32.65 -3.10 -23.81
N GLU A 919 33.70 -3.70 -23.25
CA GLU A 919 34.64 -4.55 -24.00
C GLU A 919 33.92 -5.69 -24.74
N ALA A 920 32.95 -6.33 -24.10
CA ALA A 920 32.20 -7.44 -24.70
C ALA A 920 31.50 -7.04 -26.01
N TYR A 921 30.96 -5.82 -26.08
CA TYR A 921 30.34 -5.30 -27.29
C TYR A 921 31.39 -4.91 -28.34
N GLY A 922 32.49 -4.27 -27.92
CA GLY A 922 33.60 -3.92 -28.82
C GLY A 922 34.18 -5.14 -29.53
N ARG A 923 34.36 -6.26 -28.80
CA ARG A 923 34.77 -7.55 -29.38
C ARG A 923 33.72 -8.13 -30.33
N ALA A 924 32.43 -8.00 -30.01
CA ALA A 924 31.35 -8.56 -30.82
C ALA A 924 31.19 -7.87 -32.19
N ILE A 925 31.47 -6.57 -32.29
CA ILE A 925 31.41 -5.83 -33.56
C ILE A 925 32.65 -6.03 -34.47
N GLY A 926 33.68 -6.73 -33.98
CA GLY A 926 34.85 -7.10 -34.76
C GLY A 926 35.83 -5.97 -35.10
N LEU A 927 35.71 -4.82 -34.42
CA LEU A 927 36.66 -3.70 -34.55
C LEU A 927 37.78 -3.82 -33.50
N SER A 928 38.85 -3.02 -33.61
CA SER A 928 40.03 -3.16 -32.75
C SER A 928 40.10 -2.14 -31.61
N SER A 929 39.43 -0.98 -31.71
CA SER A 929 39.41 0.03 -30.65
C SER A 929 38.16 0.92 -30.70
N PHE A 930 37.89 1.63 -29.60
CA PHE A 930 36.82 2.63 -29.54
C PHE A 930 37.03 3.78 -30.55
N ARG A 931 38.28 4.23 -30.74
CA ARG A 931 38.63 5.29 -31.70
C ARG A 931 38.34 4.86 -33.14
N GLU A 932 38.66 3.62 -33.51
CA GLU A 932 38.29 3.04 -34.81
C GLU A 932 36.76 2.93 -34.94
N ALA A 933 36.06 2.51 -33.88
CA ALA A 933 34.61 2.40 -33.88
C ALA A 933 33.91 3.74 -34.19
N LEU A 934 34.38 4.85 -33.58
CA LEU A 934 33.84 6.19 -33.83
C LEU A 934 33.94 6.64 -35.30
N GLN A 935 34.96 6.19 -36.04
CA GLN A 935 35.12 6.51 -37.47
C GLN A 935 34.10 5.78 -38.35
N THR A 936 33.59 4.64 -37.88
CA THR A 936 32.66 3.79 -38.66
C THR A 936 31.19 4.07 -38.33
N PHE A 937 30.86 4.45 -37.09
CA PHE A 937 29.49 4.65 -36.65
C PHE A 937 28.75 5.73 -37.46
N GLY A 938 27.54 5.40 -37.90
CA GLY A 938 26.73 6.27 -38.77
C GLY A 938 27.06 6.16 -40.26
N THR A 939 27.99 5.29 -40.65
CA THR A 939 28.35 5.04 -42.06
C THR A 939 28.39 3.54 -42.37
N GLY A 940 28.28 3.16 -43.65
CA GLY A 940 28.39 1.77 -44.09
C GLY A 940 27.45 0.80 -43.37
N SER A 941 27.98 -0.32 -42.89
CA SER A 941 27.24 -1.33 -42.11
C SER A 941 26.75 -0.81 -40.75
N PHE A 942 27.30 0.29 -40.24
CA PHE A 942 26.90 0.94 -38.99
C PHE A 942 26.04 2.20 -39.21
N ALA A 943 25.41 2.36 -40.38
CA ALA A 943 24.56 3.51 -40.70
C ALA A 943 23.42 3.72 -39.66
N GLU A 944 22.84 2.64 -39.15
CA GLU A 944 21.76 2.71 -38.14
C GLU A 944 22.27 2.74 -36.69
N TRP A 945 23.57 2.82 -36.45
CA TRP A 945 24.14 2.63 -35.11
C TRP A 945 23.61 3.63 -34.08
N TYR A 946 23.39 4.88 -34.49
CA TYR A 946 22.83 5.93 -33.63
C TYR A 946 21.30 5.89 -33.49
N MET A 947 20.61 4.95 -34.16
CA MET A 947 19.16 4.84 -34.10
C MET A 947 18.73 3.99 -32.93
N VAL A 948 17.77 4.50 -32.13
CA VAL A 948 17.17 3.73 -31.06
C VAL A 948 16.15 2.75 -31.67
N ALA A 949 16.23 1.47 -31.30
CA ALA A 949 15.29 0.43 -31.69
C ALA A 949 13.93 0.64 -30.99
N GLU A 950 12.86 0.57 -31.78
CA GLU A 950 11.48 0.66 -31.30
C GLU A 950 10.93 -0.70 -30.86
N HIS A 951 11.36 -1.75 -31.54
CA HIS A 951 10.94 -3.12 -31.30
C HIS A 951 12.13 -4.06 -31.10
N ARG A 952 11.96 -5.14 -30.33
CA ARG A 952 13.07 -6.07 -29.99
C ARG A 952 13.73 -6.72 -31.23
N SER A 953 12.98 -6.86 -32.32
CA SER A 953 13.48 -7.42 -33.58
C SER A 953 14.41 -6.49 -34.37
N GLN A 954 14.51 -5.21 -33.97
CA GLN A 954 15.41 -4.23 -34.58
C GLN A 954 16.76 -4.15 -33.85
N ILE A 955 16.87 -4.77 -32.68
CA ILE A 955 18.11 -4.76 -31.92
C ILE A 955 19.13 -5.64 -32.65
N SER A 956 20.31 -5.09 -32.89
CA SER A 956 21.42 -5.82 -33.48
C SER A 956 22.74 -5.19 -33.06
N LEU A 957 23.86 -5.85 -33.38
CA LEU A 957 25.18 -5.27 -33.23
C LEU A 957 25.35 -3.93 -33.98
N HIS A 958 24.60 -3.70 -35.06
CA HIS A 958 24.64 -2.44 -35.83
C HIS A 958 23.57 -1.42 -35.42
N ARG A 959 22.67 -1.77 -34.49
CA ARG A 959 21.63 -0.90 -33.93
C ARG A 959 21.35 -1.28 -32.46
N PRO A 960 22.29 -0.96 -31.55
CA PRO A 960 22.30 -1.57 -30.22
C PRO A 960 21.44 -0.82 -29.19
N PHE A 961 21.02 0.42 -29.45
CA PHE A 961 20.29 1.22 -28.46
C PHE A 961 18.81 0.83 -28.36
N TYR A 962 18.34 0.45 -27.18
CA TYR A 962 16.96 0.04 -26.96
C TYR A 962 16.52 0.32 -25.51
N PRO A 963 15.27 0.74 -25.25
CA PRO A 963 14.17 0.93 -26.19
C PRO A 963 13.75 2.39 -26.43
N MET A 964 13.17 2.68 -27.60
CA MET A 964 12.75 4.04 -27.98
C MET A 964 11.63 4.63 -27.09
N ARG A 965 10.65 3.80 -26.69
CA ARG A 965 9.49 4.18 -25.88
C ARG A 965 9.24 3.17 -24.74
N PRO A 966 8.66 3.60 -23.61
CA PRO A 966 8.26 2.69 -22.55
C PRO A 966 7.08 1.80 -22.97
N GLY A 967 7.13 0.51 -22.60
CA GLY A 967 6.05 -0.47 -22.79
C GLY A 967 6.52 -1.78 -23.42
N GLY A 968 6.35 -2.92 -22.74
CA GLY A 968 6.68 -4.25 -23.29
C GLY A 968 8.18 -4.55 -23.50
N THR A 969 9.07 -3.68 -23.02
CA THR A 969 10.51 -3.72 -23.31
C THR A 969 11.31 -4.25 -22.09
N GLN A 970 12.12 -5.29 -22.27
CA GLN A 970 12.93 -5.89 -21.21
C GLN A 970 14.43 -5.77 -21.51
N ARG A 971 15.27 -5.66 -20.47
CA ARG A 971 16.75 -5.66 -20.64
C ARG A 971 17.25 -6.95 -21.26
N GLN A 972 16.56 -8.07 -21.02
CA GLN A 972 16.88 -9.35 -21.64
C GLN A 972 16.89 -9.29 -23.18
N HIS A 973 16.05 -8.43 -23.79
CA HIS A 973 16.05 -8.25 -25.24
C HIS A 973 17.39 -7.71 -25.77
N LEU A 974 18.09 -6.87 -25.00
CA LEU A 974 19.44 -6.43 -25.34
C LEU A 974 20.44 -7.58 -25.19
N PHE A 975 20.29 -8.38 -24.14
CA PHE A 975 21.23 -9.45 -23.83
C PHE A 975 21.20 -10.52 -24.92
N ASP A 976 20.00 -10.95 -25.29
CA ASP A 976 19.77 -11.96 -26.33
C ASP A 976 20.25 -11.46 -27.71
N ALA A 977 19.92 -10.21 -28.06
CA ALA A 977 20.25 -9.66 -29.38
C ALA A 977 21.72 -9.27 -29.56
N LEU A 978 22.42 -8.93 -28.47
CA LEU A 978 23.85 -8.60 -28.48
C LEU A 978 24.74 -9.80 -28.12
N GLY A 979 24.15 -10.97 -27.81
CA GLY A 979 24.88 -12.20 -27.54
C GLY A 979 25.65 -12.19 -26.22
N VAL A 980 25.15 -11.50 -25.20
CA VAL A 980 25.80 -11.40 -23.87
C VAL A 980 25.03 -12.20 -22.82
N ALA A 981 25.75 -12.84 -21.91
CA ALA A 981 25.17 -13.74 -20.92
C ALA A 981 24.56 -12.99 -19.73
N THR A 982 25.16 -11.84 -19.36
CA THR A 982 24.71 -11.06 -18.21
C THR A 982 24.70 -9.56 -18.50
N GLY A 983 23.88 -8.81 -17.75
CA GLY A 983 23.89 -7.35 -17.83
C GLY A 983 25.20 -6.70 -17.37
N ALA A 984 26.09 -7.44 -16.70
CA ALA A 984 27.41 -6.93 -16.33
C ALA A 984 28.36 -6.81 -17.53
N ASP A 985 28.13 -7.61 -18.58
CA ASP A 985 28.92 -7.60 -19.81
C ASP A 985 28.66 -6.34 -20.66
N LEU A 986 27.55 -5.65 -20.42
CA LEU A 986 27.20 -4.36 -21.04
C LEU A 986 27.49 -3.16 -20.13
N LEU A 987 28.23 -3.36 -19.03
CA LEU A 987 28.72 -2.30 -18.16
C LEU A 987 30.24 -2.18 -18.30
N ARG A 988 30.72 -0.95 -18.45
CA ARG A 988 32.14 -0.62 -18.37
C ARG A 988 32.65 -0.80 -16.94
N HIS A 989 33.96 -0.96 -16.75
CA HIS A 989 34.58 -1.06 -15.43
C HIS A 989 34.20 0.14 -14.53
N CYS A 990 34.22 1.37 -15.09
CA CYS A 990 33.84 2.58 -14.38
C CYS A 990 32.34 2.67 -14.06
N GLU A 991 31.48 1.78 -14.56
CA GLU A 991 30.02 1.76 -14.35
C GLU A 991 29.56 0.70 -13.33
N ARG A 992 30.46 -0.22 -12.95
CA ARG A 992 30.15 -1.27 -11.98
C ARG A 992 30.02 -0.71 -10.55
N ALA A 993 29.29 -1.45 -9.72
CA ALA A 993 29.06 -1.09 -8.32
C ALA A 993 30.38 -1.00 -7.53
N THR A 994 30.44 -0.01 -6.63
CA THR A 994 31.52 0.16 -5.65
C THR A 994 30.94 0.09 -4.24
N GLY A 995 31.78 0.13 -3.21
CA GLY A 995 31.32 0.15 -1.81
C GLY A 995 30.38 1.34 -1.48
N GLU A 996 30.39 2.39 -2.30
CA GLU A 996 29.64 3.62 -2.06
C GLU A 996 28.46 3.84 -3.03
N ARG A 997 28.40 3.12 -4.16
CA ARG A 997 27.33 3.26 -5.18
C ARG A 997 27.02 1.93 -5.88
N GLY A 998 25.76 1.71 -6.28
CA GLY A 998 25.37 0.55 -7.09
C GLY A 998 25.79 0.67 -8.57
N ASN A 999 25.45 -0.33 -9.39
CA ASN A 999 25.70 -0.30 -10.84
C ASN A 999 25.05 0.94 -11.48
N ALA A 1000 25.77 1.60 -12.38
CA ALA A 1000 25.24 2.65 -13.25
C ALA A 1000 24.34 2.05 -14.36
N CYS A 1001 23.79 2.92 -15.21
CA CYS A 1001 22.96 2.48 -16.33
C CYS A 1001 23.83 2.07 -17.52
N MET A 1002 23.53 0.93 -18.13
CA MET A 1002 24.19 0.46 -19.36
C MET A 1002 23.97 1.44 -20.52
N ILE A 1003 25.02 1.73 -21.30
CA ILE A 1003 24.98 2.68 -22.43
C ILE A 1003 23.90 2.35 -23.46
N PHE A 1004 23.63 1.07 -23.73
CA PHE A 1004 22.63 0.66 -24.72
C PHE A 1004 21.19 0.72 -24.22
N TRP A 1005 20.96 0.92 -22.92
CA TRP A 1005 19.64 1.01 -22.34
C TRP A 1005 19.14 2.46 -22.29
N THR A 1006 18.11 2.78 -23.07
CA THR A 1006 17.69 4.17 -23.33
C THR A 1006 16.44 4.63 -22.54
N LEU A 1007 15.94 3.82 -21.60
CA LEU A 1007 14.83 4.16 -20.68
C LEU A 1007 15.23 4.20 -19.21
N GLY A 1008 14.55 5.05 -18.43
CA GLY A 1008 14.77 5.19 -16.99
C GLY A 1008 15.27 6.59 -16.61
N GLY A 1009 15.66 6.74 -15.34
CA GLY A 1009 15.91 8.04 -14.71
C GLY A 1009 16.95 8.95 -15.37
N ASN A 1010 17.91 8.40 -16.13
CA ASN A 1010 19.09 9.15 -16.61
C ASN A 1010 19.37 9.08 -18.12
N GLN A 1011 18.52 8.46 -18.97
CA GLN A 1011 18.65 8.44 -20.46
C GLN A 1011 20.09 8.36 -21.03
N VAL A 1012 20.98 7.63 -20.36
CA VAL A 1012 22.45 7.73 -20.53
C VAL A 1012 22.88 7.42 -21.98
N GLY A 1013 22.27 6.40 -22.59
CA GLY A 1013 22.51 6.07 -24.00
C GLY A 1013 22.09 7.16 -24.99
N LYS A 1014 21.01 7.90 -24.71
CA LYS A 1014 20.57 8.99 -25.58
C LYS A 1014 21.50 10.20 -25.47
N ALA A 1015 22.02 10.48 -24.27
CA ALA A 1015 23.05 11.50 -24.07
C ALA A 1015 24.34 11.16 -24.81
N ALA A 1016 24.79 9.90 -24.77
CA ALA A 1016 25.94 9.41 -25.54
C ALA A 1016 25.74 9.56 -27.06
N ILE A 1017 24.60 9.11 -27.61
CA ILE A 1017 24.27 9.30 -29.04
C ILE A 1017 24.42 10.77 -29.45
N THR A 1018 23.83 11.68 -28.67
CA THR A 1018 23.86 13.10 -28.96
C THR A 1018 25.26 13.70 -28.81
N GLY A 1019 25.97 13.38 -27.72
CA GLY A 1019 27.33 13.87 -27.48
C GLY A 1019 28.32 13.41 -28.54
N TRP A 1020 28.25 12.14 -28.94
CA TRP A 1020 29.19 11.61 -29.93
C TRP A 1020 28.94 12.19 -31.32
N ARG A 1021 27.68 12.30 -31.74
CA ARG A 1021 27.33 12.87 -33.05
C ARG A 1021 27.57 14.36 -33.17
N GLU A 1022 27.32 15.12 -32.10
CA GLU A 1022 27.36 16.58 -32.15
C GLU A 1022 28.72 17.15 -31.73
N ILE A 1023 29.52 16.43 -30.92
CA ILE A 1023 30.79 16.91 -30.37
C ILE A 1023 31.97 16.04 -30.81
N ILE A 1024 31.95 14.73 -30.54
CA ILE A 1024 33.16 13.91 -30.70
C ILE A 1024 33.47 13.62 -32.17
N VAL A 1025 32.54 12.99 -32.89
CA VAL A 1025 32.75 12.53 -34.27
C VAL A 1025 33.10 13.68 -35.22
N PRO A 1026 32.43 14.85 -35.20
CA PRO A 1026 32.79 15.95 -36.08
C PRO A 1026 34.18 16.55 -35.83
N ASN A 1027 34.77 16.32 -34.65
CA ASN A 1027 36.04 16.91 -34.22
C ASN A 1027 37.13 15.84 -33.96
N LEU A 1028 36.93 14.60 -34.42
CA LEU A 1028 37.73 13.43 -34.01
C LEU A 1028 39.25 13.56 -34.31
N ASP A 1029 39.59 14.31 -35.36
CA ASP A 1029 40.97 14.61 -35.78
C ASP A 1029 41.56 15.86 -35.08
N GLU A 1030 40.72 16.68 -34.43
CA GLU A 1030 41.10 17.93 -33.74
C GLU A 1030 41.15 17.80 -32.22
N ILE A 1031 40.69 16.67 -31.66
CA ILE A 1031 40.62 16.44 -30.21
C ILE A 1031 41.40 15.20 -29.79
N ALA A 1032 41.95 15.28 -28.57
CA ALA A 1032 42.39 14.10 -27.83
C ALA A 1032 41.25 13.63 -26.91
N LEU A 1033 40.91 12.35 -26.96
CA LEU A 1033 39.96 11.66 -26.10
C LEU A 1033 40.72 11.00 -24.95
N TRP A 1034 40.58 11.52 -23.74
CA TRP A 1034 41.13 10.89 -22.55
C TRP A 1034 40.19 9.77 -22.06
N PRO A 1035 40.71 8.61 -21.60
CA PRO A 1035 42.13 8.20 -21.52
C PRO A 1035 42.65 7.45 -22.77
N PHE A 1036 41.90 7.42 -23.87
CA PHE A 1036 42.20 6.61 -25.06
C PHE A 1036 43.50 7.01 -25.78
N ASP A 1037 43.83 8.30 -25.80
CA ASP A 1037 45.03 8.81 -26.48
C ASP A 1037 46.22 9.03 -25.53
N GLY A 1038 46.08 8.72 -24.25
CA GLY A 1038 47.11 8.90 -23.23
C GLY A 1038 46.64 9.68 -21.99
N GLY A 1039 47.53 9.82 -21.03
CA GLY A 1039 47.32 10.60 -19.80
C GLY A 1039 47.22 12.11 -20.07
N ILE A 1040 46.57 12.84 -19.17
CA ILE A 1040 46.37 14.31 -19.31
C ILE A 1040 47.71 15.04 -19.36
N ASP A 1041 48.70 14.57 -18.61
CA ASP A 1041 50.07 15.07 -18.58
C ASP A 1041 50.77 15.00 -19.96
N VAL A 1042 50.51 13.92 -20.71
CA VAL A 1042 51.04 13.74 -22.07
C VAL A 1042 50.23 14.53 -23.09
N LEU A 1043 48.91 14.57 -22.92
CA LEU A 1043 47.99 15.19 -23.89
C LEU A 1043 47.95 16.72 -23.79
N ALA A 1044 48.30 17.29 -22.64
CA ALA A 1044 48.23 18.73 -22.44
C ALA A 1044 49.46 19.42 -23.04
N HIS A 1045 49.38 19.76 -24.33
CA HIS A 1045 50.35 20.58 -25.07
C HIS A 1045 49.64 21.81 -25.67
N PRO A 1046 50.35 22.93 -25.91
CA PRO A 1046 49.72 24.17 -26.39
C PRO A 1046 48.84 23.98 -27.62
N GLY A 1047 47.61 24.50 -27.57
CA GLY A 1047 46.62 24.39 -28.65
C GLY A 1047 45.81 23.09 -28.68
N ALA A 1048 46.17 22.06 -27.90
CA ALA A 1048 45.43 20.81 -27.83
C ALA A 1048 44.06 20.99 -27.17
N THR A 1049 43.06 20.22 -27.62
CA THR A 1049 41.75 20.11 -26.96
C THR A 1049 41.56 18.70 -26.47
N ILE A 1050 41.51 18.54 -25.15
CA ILE A 1050 41.31 17.25 -24.48
C ILE A 1050 39.85 17.15 -24.08
N VAL A 1051 39.20 16.05 -24.43
CA VAL A 1051 37.82 15.74 -24.09
C VAL A 1051 37.81 14.55 -23.14
N ALA A 1052 37.09 14.68 -22.03
CA ALA A 1052 36.98 13.66 -20.99
C ALA A 1052 35.52 13.44 -20.57
N GLU A 1053 35.21 12.22 -20.10
CA GLU A 1053 33.93 11.93 -19.45
C GLU A 1053 33.98 12.40 -17.99
N THR A 1054 32.92 13.07 -17.55
CA THR A 1054 32.78 13.58 -16.18
C THR A 1054 31.39 13.31 -15.65
N TYR A 1055 31.26 13.01 -14.35
CA TYR A 1055 29.96 12.75 -13.74
C TYR A 1055 29.78 13.55 -12.44
N PRO A 1056 29.03 14.68 -12.44
CA PRO A 1056 28.83 15.53 -11.27
C PRO A 1056 28.29 14.78 -10.04
N GLY A 1057 27.51 13.71 -10.28
CA GLY A 1057 26.99 12.85 -9.23
C GLY A 1057 28.07 12.20 -8.36
N ASP A 1058 29.24 11.90 -8.93
CA ASP A 1058 30.38 11.41 -8.17
C ASP A 1058 31.09 12.54 -7.40
N VAL A 1059 31.15 13.74 -7.98
CA VAL A 1059 31.79 14.90 -7.34
C VAL A 1059 31.05 15.35 -6.08
N TYR A 1060 29.73 15.16 -5.97
CA TYR A 1060 28.98 15.51 -4.74
C TYR A 1060 29.65 14.94 -3.49
N GLY A 1061 29.96 13.64 -3.49
CA GLY A 1061 30.62 13.01 -2.34
C GLY A 1061 32.04 13.53 -2.10
N GLN A 1062 32.76 13.83 -3.19
CA GLN A 1062 34.15 14.27 -3.17
C GLN A 1062 34.33 15.66 -2.53
N ILE A 1063 33.33 16.55 -2.68
CA ILE A 1063 33.31 17.87 -2.04
C ILE A 1063 32.50 17.90 -0.73
N GLY A 1064 32.14 16.72 -0.20
CA GLY A 1064 31.52 16.54 1.11
C GLY A 1064 29.99 16.66 1.15
N ILE A 1065 29.33 16.71 0.00
CA ILE A 1065 27.86 16.73 -0.10
C ILE A 1065 27.31 15.29 -0.01
N SER A 1066 26.38 15.07 0.92
CA SER A 1066 25.79 13.73 1.11
C SER A 1066 24.92 13.31 -0.08
N ARG A 1067 25.08 12.06 -0.54
CA ARG A 1067 24.33 11.49 -1.69
C ARG A 1067 22.98 10.84 -1.32
N ARG A 1068 22.53 10.92 -0.07
CA ARG A 1068 21.26 10.33 0.46
C ARG A 1068 20.25 11.44 0.82
N PRO A 1069 18.94 11.18 1.05
CA PRO A 1069 17.85 12.15 0.84
C PRO A 1069 17.75 13.20 1.95
N LEU A 1070 18.77 14.04 2.06
CA LEU A 1070 18.88 15.19 2.95
C LEU A 1070 18.60 16.50 2.20
N TRP A 1071 18.75 16.50 0.87
CA TRP A 1071 18.53 17.65 0.00
C TRP A 1071 18.07 17.18 -1.39
N SER A 1072 17.45 18.08 -2.17
CA SER A 1072 17.02 17.80 -3.54
C SER A 1072 17.67 18.78 -4.51
N LYS A 1073 18.41 18.26 -5.50
CA LYS A 1073 19.03 19.10 -6.54
C LYS A 1073 18.01 19.78 -7.45
N ARG A 1074 16.77 19.27 -7.52
CA ARG A 1074 15.67 19.85 -8.30
C ARG A 1074 15.02 21.08 -7.64
N GLN A 1075 15.24 21.26 -6.34
CA GLN A 1075 14.68 22.37 -5.57
C GLN A 1075 15.76 23.40 -5.25
N GLN A 1076 15.50 24.68 -5.49
CA GLN A 1076 16.42 25.76 -5.15
C GLN A 1076 16.78 25.77 -3.66
N SER A 1077 15.80 25.53 -2.78
CA SER A 1077 16.02 25.42 -1.34
C SER A 1077 16.97 24.27 -0.97
N GLY A 1078 16.90 23.15 -1.70
CA GLY A 1078 17.83 22.03 -1.57
C GLY A 1078 19.25 22.42 -1.95
N ARG A 1079 19.44 23.08 -3.10
CA ARG A 1079 20.75 23.59 -3.53
C ARG A 1079 21.31 24.68 -2.60
N ARG A 1080 20.46 25.54 -2.03
CA ARG A 1080 20.87 26.51 -0.99
C ARG A 1080 21.30 25.82 0.30
N SER A 1081 20.67 24.72 0.69
CA SER A 1081 21.00 24.04 1.94
C SER A 1081 22.43 23.47 1.97
N ILE A 1082 22.98 23.16 0.80
CA ILE A 1082 24.32 22.58 0.63
C ILE A 1082 25.34 23.58 0.04
N SER A 1083 24.96 24.84 -0.19
CA SER A 1083 25.84 25.86 -0.80
C SER A 1083 27.14 26.07 -0.03
N HIS A 1084 27.09 25.92 1.31
CA HIS A 1084 28.25 26.01 2.19
C HIS A 1084 29.37 25.02 1.86
N HIS A 1085 29.07 23.87 1.22
CA HIS A 1085 30.10 22.93 0.76
C HIS A 1085 30.89 23.50 -0.44
N LEU A 1086 30.21 24.18 -1.36
CA LEU A 1086 30.84 24.82 -2.52
C LEU A 1086 31.68 26.03 -2.08
N THR A 1087 31.15 26.83 -1.15
CA THR A 1087 31.91 27.96 -0.57
C THR A 1087 33.15 27.45 0.17
N ARG A 1088 33.03 26.39 0.98
CA ARG A 1088 34.16 25.78 1.66
C ARG A 1088 35.20 25.21 0.70
N TRP A 1089 34.78 24.69 -0.45
CA TRP A 1089 35.69 24.20 -1.49
C TRP A 1089 36.52 25.36 -2.07
N LEU A 1090 35.88 26.50 -2.37
CA LEU A 1090 36.54 27.73 -2.84
C LEU A 1090 37.49 28.30 -1.78
N ASP A 1091 37.05 28.40 -0.52
CA ASP A 1091 37.87 28.92 0.59
C ASP A 1091 39.15 28.11 0.81
N ALA A 1092 39.11 26.81 0.49
CA ALA A 1092 40.26 25.91 0.62
C ALA A 1092 41.25 25.98 -0.55
N ARG A 1093 40.95 26.75 -1.62
CA ARG A 1093 41.73 26.80 -2.87
C ARG A 1093 42.05 28.25 -3.25
N PRO A 1094 43.07 28.86 -2.62
CA PRO A 1094 43.41 30.28 -2.84
C PRO A 1094 43.85 30.60 -4.29
N GLN A 1095 44.19 29.59 -5.07
CA GLN A 1095 44.51 29.70 -6.49
C GLN A 1095 43.26 29.79 -7.40
N VAL A 1096 42.04 29.65 -6.87
CA VAL A 1096 40.79 29.72 -7.63
C VAL A 1096 40.02 30.99 -7.24
N ASP A 1097 39.84 31.90 -8.20
CA ASP A 1097 38.94 33.04 -8.08
C ASP A 1097 37.51 32.64 -8.49
N GLY A 1098 36.67 32.40 -7.48
CA GLY A 1098 35.25 32.10 -7.62
C GLY A 1098 34.32 33.30 -7.47
N THR A 1099 34.82 34.55 -7.48
CA THR A 1099 34.02 35.73 -7.13
C THR A 1099 32.76 35.86 -7.98
N ALA A 1100 32.84 35.56 -9.28
CA ALA A 1100 31.73 35.65 -10.22
C ALA A 1100 30.63 34.59 -10.02
N ILE A 1101 30.85 33.55 -9.20
CA ILE A 1101 29.87 32.46 -8.98
C ILE A 1101 29.32 32.43 -7.54
N LEU A 1102 29.87 33.24 -6.61
CA LEU A 1102 29.43 33.27 -5.21
C LEU A 1102 27.95 33.61 -5.02
N ASP A 1103 27.45 34.57 -5.80
CA ASP A 1103 26.04 34.96 -5.77
C ASP A 1103 25.14 33.82 -6.24
N ALA A 1104 25.54 33.11 -7.30
CA ALA A 1104 24.82 31.95 -7.80
C ALA A 1104 24.83 30.78 -6.80
N ILE A 1105 25.96 30.53 -6.13
CA ILE A 1105 26.07 29.53 -5.07
C ILE A 1105 25.14 29.87 -3.90
N SER A 1106 25.15 31.12 -3.45
CA SER A 1106 24.33 31.59 -2.33
C SER A 1106 22.83 31.57 -2.66
N ASP A 1107 22.47 31.91 -3.88
CA ASP A 1107 21.09 31.85 -4.39
C ASP A 1107 20.63 30.40 -4.69
N GLY A 1108 21.54 29.44 -4.76
CA GLY A 1108 21.22 28.07 -5.19
C GLY A 1108 20.84 27.99 -6.67
N PHE A 1109 21.49 28.81 -7.51
CA PHE A 1109 21.43 28.79 -8.97
C PHE A 1109 20.03 29.04 -9.58
N GLY A 1110 19.23 29.91 -8.95
CA GLY A 1110 17.90 30.30 -9.42
C GLY A 1110 16.77 29.32 -9.07
N SER A 1111 15.52 29.79 -9.17
CA SER A 1111 14.31 29.00 -8.90
C SER A 1111 13.79 28.21 -10.12
N GLU A 1112 14.35 28.49 -11.30
CA GLU A 1112 13.95 27.89 -12.56
C GLU A 1112 14.29 26.40 -12.64
N ARG A 1113 13.61 25.68 -13.54
CA ARG A 1113 13.85 24.26 -13.78
C ARG A 1113 15.27 23.94 -14.23
N THR A 1114 15.98 24.90 -14.84
CA THR A 1114 17.38 24.77 -15.28
C THR A 1114 18.41 25.09 -14.19
N GLY A 1115 17.96 25.38 -12.96
CA GLY A 1115 18.87 25.63 -11.84
C GLY A 1115 19.62 24.38 -11.37
N GLU A 1116 19.11 23.18 -11.66
CA GLU A 1116 19.86 21.94 -11.39
C GLU A 1116 21.02 21.75 -12.37
N ASP A 1117 20.81 22.06 -13.65
CA ASP A 1117 21.82 21.92 -14.71
C ASP A 1117 23.00 22.91 -14.49
N ARG A 1118 22.70 24.15 -14.08
CA ARG A 1118 23.72 25.15 -13.69
C ARG A 1118 24.57 24.71 -12.49
N PHE A 1119 23.92 24.07 -11.52
CA PHE A 1119 24.57 23.54 -10.33
C PHE A 1119 25.50 22.38 -10.69
N ASP A 1120 25.02 21.42 -11.50
CA ASP A 1120 25.80 20.26 -11.93
C ASP A 1120 26.96 20.67 -12.84
N ALA A 1121 26.77 21.67 -13.71
CA ALA A 1121 27.84 22.26 -14.50
C ALA A 1121 28.97 22.83 -13.63
N THR A 1122 28.63 23.46 -12.50
CA THR A 1122 29.58 24.06 -11.56
C THR A 1122 30.31 23.00 -10.74
N VAL A 1123 29.56 22.04 -10.21
CA VAL A 1123 30.11 20.95 -9.40
C VAL A 1123 31.08 20.10 -10.23
N GLY A 1124 30.71 19.77 -11.48
CA GLY A 1124 31.58 19.05 -12.38
C GLY A 1124 32.91 19.78 -12.63
N LEU A 1125 32.88 21.11 -12.80
CA LEU A 1125 34.11 21.92 -12.94
C LEU A 1125 35.00 21.84 -11.69
N PHE A 1126 34.42 21.89 -10.49
CA PHE A 1126 35.19 21.76 -9.24
C PHE A 1126 35.90 20.41 -9.15
N GLY A 1127 35.22 19.33 -9.54
CA GLY A 1127 35.82 17.99 -9.60
C GLY A 1127 36.98 17.92 -10.59
N MET A 1128 36.84 18.53 -11.76
CA MET A 1128 37.92 18.61 -12.76
C MET A 1128 39.12 19.42 -12.26
N LEU A 1129 38.88 20.56 -11.61
CA LEU A 1129 39.96 21.38 -11.04
C LEU A 1129 40.70 20.66 -9.92
N ASP A 1130 40.01 19.86 -9.10
CA ASP A 1130 40.68 19.01 -8.10
C ASP A 1130 41.64 18.00 -8.75
N VAL A 1131 41.33 17.51 -9.96
CA VAL A 1131 42.24 16.63 -10.72
C VAL A 1131 43.41 17.41 -11.32
N VAL A 1132 43.13 18.52 -12.00
CA VAL A 1132 44.16 19.35 -12.67
C VAL A 1132 45.18 19.93 -11.68
N ASP A 1133 44.70 20.38 -10.52
CA ASP A 1133 45.55 20.93 -9.47
C ASP A 1133 46.24 19.85 -8.62
N GLY A 1134 45.90 18.57 -8.80
CA GLY A 1134 46.52 17.44 -8.10
C GLY A 1134 45.97 17.15 -6.70
N TYR A 1135 44.84 17.75 -6.32
CA TYR A 1135 44.11 17.39 -5.10
C TYR A 1135 43.46 15.99 -5.18
N ARG A 1136 43.30 15.48 -6.41
CA ARG A 1136 42.71 14.18 -6.72
C ARG A 1136 43.43 13.57 -7.93
N SER A 1137 43.60 12.25 -7.94
CA SER A 1137 44.05 11.52 -9.14
C SER A 1137 42.95 11.52 -10.20
N ASP A 1138 43.34 11.49 -11.48
CA ASP A 1138 42.44 11.31 -12.62
C ASP A 1138 41.69 9.97 -12.60
N GLY A 1139 42.24 8.97 -11.91
CA GLY A 1139 41.58 7.75 -11.47
C GLY A 1139 41.57 6.59 -12.48
N ALA A 1140 42.05 6.82 -13.71
CA ALA A 1140 42.15 5.79 -14.72
C ALA A 1140 43.28 4.80 -14.37
N SER A 1141 43.00 3.49 -14.48
CA SER A 1141 44.02 2.43 -14.34
C SER A 1141 44.75 2.23 -15.65
N ASP A 1142 46.02 1.78 -15.61
CA ASP A 1142 46.82 1.37 -16.77
C ASP A 1142 46.32 0.07 -17.45
N ASP A 1143 45.04 -0.30 -17.22
CA ASP A 1143 44.43 -1.46 -17.86
C ASP A 1143 44.22 -1.15 -19.35
N ARG A 1144 44.81 -1.99 -20.20
CA ARG A 1144 44.71 -1.88 -21.65
C ARG A 1144 43.26 -1.81 -22.13
N VAL A 1145 42.32 -2.48 -21.46
CA VAL A 1145 40.90 -2.47 -21.84
C VAL A 1145 40.27 -1.09 -21.66
N ILE A 1146 40.69 -0.35 -20.63
CA ILE A 1146 40.23 1.02 -20.38
C ILE A 1146 40.72 1.96 -21.48
N GLY A 1147 42.00 1.90 -21.83
CA GLY A 1147 42.58 2.72 -22.92
C GLY A 1147 42.12 2.31 -24.33
N GLN A 1148 41.64 1.07 -24.52
CA GLN A 1148 41.27 0.54 -25.84
C GLN A 1148 39.76 0.62 -26.12
N TRP A 1149 38.90 0.41 -25.12
CA TRP A 1149 37.45 0.25 -25.29
C TRP A 1149 36.61 1.06 -24.31
N GLU A 1150 36.88 0.92 -23.02
CA GLU A 1150 35.89 1.33 -22.00
C GLU A 1150 35.99 2.81 -21.62
N GLY A 1151 37.18 3.39 -21.57
CA GLY A 1151 37.37 4.74 -21.02
C GLY A 1151 37.09 4.81 -19.51
N TRP A 1152 37.11 6.02 -18.96
CA TRP A 1152 36.97 6.24 -17.52
C TRP A 1152 36.25 7.57 -17.21
N ILE A 1153 35.65 7.67 -16.01
CA ILE A 1153 35.09 8.93 -15.50
C ILE A 1153 36.20 9.69 -14.78
N LEU A 1154 36.51 10.90 -15.23
CA LEU A 1154 37.60 11.71 -14.70
C LEU A 1154 37.42 11.99 -13.20
N GLY A 1155 38.43 11.66 -12.40
CA GLY A 1155 38.44 11.86 -10.95
C GLY A 1155 37.70 10.76 -10.16
N GLN A 1156 37.20 9.71 -10.81
CA GLN A 1156 36.59 8.56 -10.14
C GLN A 1156 37.69 7.61 -9.62
N ALA A 1157 37.66 7.27 -8.33
CA ALA A 1157 38.62 6.34 -7.73
C ALA A 1157 38.54 4.93 -8.36
N GLY A 1158 39.70 4.40 -8.78
CA GLY A 1158 39.83 3.04 -9.30
C GLY A 1158 39.69 1.95 -8.22
N ALA A 1159 39.43 0.70 -8.64
CA ALA A 1159 39.16 -0.44 -7.76
C ALA A 1159 40.33 -0.92 -6.87
N GLY A 1160 41.46 -0.21 -6.87
CA GLY A 1160 42.66 -0.51 -6.08
C GLY A 1160 43.26 0.67 -5.29
N GLY A 1161 42.60 1.83 -5.25
CA GLY A 1161 43.10 2.98 -4.48
C GLY A 1161 42.57 2.98 -3.05
N GLU A 1162 43.44 2.73 -2.06
CA GLU A 1162 43.10 2.92 -0.64
C GLU A 1162 42.62 4.36 -0.40
N GLY A 1163 41.53 4.50 0.34
CA GLY A 1163 40.88 5.78 0.62
C GLY A 1163 41.82 6.74 1.38
N PHE A 1164 41.98 7.94 0.83
CA PHE A 1164 42.59 9.10 1.49
C PHE A 1164 41.60 9.86 2.37
#